data_AF-A0A2N3RGJ6-F1
#
_entry.id   AF-A0A2N3RGJ6-F1
#
_cell.length_a   1.000
_cell.length_b   1.000
_cell.length_c   1.000
_cell.angle_alpha   90.00
_cell.angle_beta   90.00
_cell.angle_gamma   90.00
#
_symmetry.space_group_name_H-M   'P 1'
#
loop_
_entity.id
_entity.type
_entity.pdbx_description
1 polymer ?
#
loop_
_entity_poly.entity_id
_entity_poly.type
_entity_poly.pdbx_seq_one_letter_code
_entity_poly.pdbx_strand_id
1 'polypeptide(L)'
;MPRGLLAARRVFEVIMRIGPLQPSVAHTAVPALPTHTSANSPTQVPHMPGDTPPLRERPRRRVGSAPPLVPLNDSAMTGKPALVALDSEFSEQRLAEVQARQITVQTLQGKLATHLAQAGTALKSDSIAARFAAGTLEPVYLDTAAFTAMSRGLPARARAAAGPVLIDAQQGRIIFNLQRAFAPGDTFSDAALAALGKQLDLAGHGLATPNWLQPAARTPTRRKPLAVPQYRGHQIPAQEGGAGFYKPDDHRLLEGKTKEMQEHLKTIVHANYLSADSTKAIGKDVMVHRGLYDFHHGIPENSLSAIDNAYAKGYRTVELDVEVSADGVPMLLHDFTVGRTLDQPDNRLVADMPYAELRDQPIVIRNPVDGNFVKTDQRLASIDQVLRHVSGTKPGMSVVLDCKENTPEDVALMLLSQPQVLPFTAIKVYSSAYKGGFDQLFANLCKRLQINPLHSSDEPRRRKLRNDLSKVKVVPILDQSHIENPQMRAAFPGGDSVSGLADTATGWMQSWNGMHPVIAEAMVAHPDSNAGKAMQEARARLRQPGSGYEEAAFSAAYRFEDFSVAKSDGGRQYFTWGMFGEINPVTEDGFEPKRGTAGTFRDQGESVLTDEPNEEVLALREDRTLPRGHTGVELNAPPGTTIDTKRDAAIANLRRQEFAARKRTLDKQSVDAVREGARLDRGAAAQLTPEARAAIDTRAESLGMLTERYRGAPVSHYLNEHDKDAKPEE
;
A
#
# COMPACT_ATOMS: atom_id res chain seq x y z
N MET A 1 -55.65 26.72 -29.71
CA MET A 1 -56.84 25.91 -29.38
C MET A 1 -56.50 24.93 -28.25
N PRO A 2 -56.85 25.21 -26.98
CA PRO A 2 -56.63 24.28 -25.86
C PRO A 2 -57.93 23.86 -25.12
N ARG A 3 -57.96 22.66 -24.54
CA ARG A 3 -58.89 22.18 -23.48
C ARG A 3 -58.20 21.03 -22.72
N GLY A 4 -58.15 20.94 -21.39
CA GLY A 4 -58.43 21.88 -20.28
C GLY A 4 -57.35 21.71 -19.18
N LEU A 5 -57.07 22.63 -18.24
CA LEU A 5 -57.93 23.26 -17.20
C LEU A 5 -58.52 22.21 -16.22
N LEU A 6 -58.48 22.31 -14.88
CA LEU A 6 -57.89 23.23 -13.86
C LEU A 6 -57.71 22.39 -12.56
N ALA A 7 -56.60 22.41 -11.80
CA ALA A 7 -56.15 23.40 -10.81
C ALA A 7 -56.88 23.44 -9.42
N ALA A 8 -56.23 22.80 -8.43
CA ALA A 8 -55.82 23.37 -7.13
C ALA A 8 -56.78 23.54 -5.91
N ARG A 9 -56.13 23.45 -4.72
CA ARG A 9 -56.56 23.80 -3.33
C ARG A 9 -57.53 22.83 -2.62
N ARG A 10 -57.62 22.79 -1.27
CA ARG A 10 -56.66 22.83 -0.12
C ARG A 10 -57.49 22.71 1.20
N VAL A 11 -56.82 22.51 2.36
CA VAL A 11 -57.24 22.89 3.75
C VAL A 11 -58.16 21.93 4.58
N PHE A 12 -57.54 21.36 5.63
CA PHE A 12 -58.05 21.04 7.01
C PHE A 12 -59.15 19.96 7.19
N GLU A 13 -59.33 19.26 8.33
CA GLU A 13 -58.47 18.90 9.52
C GLU A 13 -59.04 17.57 10.16
N VAL A 14 -58.99 17.13 11.44
CA VAL A 14 -58.69 17.69 12.79
C VAL A 14 -58.35 16.59 13.83
N ILE A 15 -57.60 16.92 14.90
CA ILE A 15 -57.55 16.37 16.31
C ILE A 15 -57.81 14.84 16.54
N MET A 16 -56.89 14.09 17.19
CA MET A 16 -56.76 14.06 18.67
C MET A 16 -55.33 13.95 19.24
N ARG A 17 -55.15 14.51 20.45
CA ARG A 17 -54.00 14.38 21.37
C ARG A 17 -54.50 13.88 22.72
N ILE A 18 -53.67 13.13 23.46
CA ILE A 18 -53.63 13.22 24.94
C ILE A 18 -52.15 13.26 25.38
N GLY A 19 -51.82 14.24 26.22
CA GLY A 19 -50.57 14.31 27.02
C GLY A 19 -50.92 14.22 28.52
N PRO A 20 -50.07 14.70 29.46
CA PRO A 20 -49.38 16.00 29.41
C PRO A 20 -47.85 15.79 29.61
N LEU A 21 -46.99 16.54 30.33
CA LEU A 21 -47.07 17.70 31.25
C LEU A 21 -45.71 18.45 31.25
N GLN A 22 -45.65 19.66 31.80
CA GLN A 22 -44.45 20.47 32.09
C GLN A 22 -44.69 21.30 33.38
N PRO A 23 -43.68 21.98 33.93
CA PRO A 23 -43.57 23.45 33.71
C PRO A 23 -42.18 23.85 33.15
N SER A 24 -41.96 24.89 32.32
CA SER A 24 -42.47 26.30 32.26
C SER A 24 -41.82 27.17 33.35
N VAL A 25 -41.07 28.27 33.09
CA VAL A 25 -41.33 29.61 32.48
C VAL A 25 -39.94 30.34 32.36
N ALA A 26 -39.60 31.43 31.64
CA ALA A 26 -39.91 32.18 30.38
C ALA A 26 -39.00 33.48 30.42
N HIS A 27 -39.00 34.57 29.60
CA HIS A 27 -39.62 35.01 28.33
C HIS A 27 -38.91 36.32 27.83
N THR A 28 -38.75 36.55 26.50
CA THR A 28 -38.67 37.88 25.78
C THR A 28 -37.56 38.93 26.09
N ALA A 29 -37.15 39.89 25.22
CA ALA A 29 -37.19 40.03 23.74
C ALA A 29 -36.41 41.30 23.22
N VAL A 30 -35.93 41.25 21.95
CA VAL A 30 -35.65 42.36 20.98
C VAL A 30 -34.45 43.34 21.21
N PRO A 31 -33.67 43.73 20.16
CA PRO A 31 -32.47 44.60 20.26
C PRO A 31 -32.62 46.02 19.63
N ALA A 32 -31.57 46.84 19.73
CA ALA A 32 -31.42 48.13 19.00
C ALA A 32 -29.96 48.43 18.56
N LEU A 33 -29.83 49.13 17.42
CA LEU A 33 -28.61 49.66 16.76
C LEU A 33 -29.00 51.03 16.14
N PRO A 34 -28.09 51.86 15.56
CA PRO A 34 -26.61 51.95 15.69
C PRO A 34 -26.14 53.41 15.97
N THR A 35 -24.82 53.71 15.89
CA THR A 35 -24.21 54.71 14.96
C THR A 35 -22.72 55.02 15.25
N HIS A 36 -21.90 55.12 14.18
CA HIS A 36 -20.68 55.95 13.96
C HIS A 36 -19.51 55.96 15.00
N THR A 37 -18.21 56.09 14.67
CA THR A 37 -17.40 56.07 13.41
C THR A 37 -15.90 55.90 13.72
N SER A 38 -15.13 55.38 12.76
CA SER A 38 -13.69 55.66 12.49
C SER A 38 -12.55 55.14 13.41
N ALA A 39 -11.76 54.22 12.82
CA ALA A 39 -10.29 54.25 12.66
C ALA A 39 -9.29 53.88 13.79
N ASN A 40 -8.48 52.86 13.44
CA ASN A 40 -7.04 52.65 13.69
C ASN A 40 -6.47 52.10 15.03
N SER A 41 -5.84 50.93 14.85
CA SER A 41 -4.68 50.36 15.57
C SER A 41 -4.92 49.69 16.95
N PRO A 42 -4.36 48.49 17.21
CA PRO A 42 -4.70 47.69 18.38
C PRO A 42 -3.70 47.80 19.55
N THR A 43 -4.21 47.98 20.78
CA THR A 43 -3.44 47.70 22.01
C THR A 43 -4.34 47.16 23.14
N GLN A 44 -4.08 45.92 23.56
CA GLN A 44 -4.41 45.26 24.85
C GLN A 44 -5.56 45.79 25.75
N VAL A 45 -6.70 45.09 25.79
CA VAL A 45 -7.53 44.83 27.00
C VAL A 45 -8.39 43.56 26.81
N PRO A 46 -9.08 43.02 27.83
CA PRO A 46 -8.59 42.07 28.84
C PRO A 46 -9.09 40.61 28.65
N HIS A 47 -8.67 39.71 29.54
CA HIS A 47 -9.12 38.32 29.62
C HIS A 47 -10.13 38.13 30.78
N MET A 48 -11.10 37.22 30.64
CA MET A 48 -11.77 36.41 31.69
C MET A 48 -13.09 35.79 31.12
N PRO A 49 -13.49 34.58 31.52
CA PRO A 49 -12.70 33.35 31.67
C PRO A 49 -13.16 32.26 30.68
N GLY A 50 -12.26 31.35 30.31
CA GLY A 50 -12.60 30.08 29.69
C GLY A 50 -11.89 28.95 30.43
N ASP A 51 -12.64 28.03 31.02
CA ASP A 51 -12.09 26.92 31.81
C ASP A 51 -11.48 25.84 30.90
N THR A 52 -10.25 26.07 30.47
CA THR A 52 -9.39 25.03 29.89
C THR A 52 -7.92 25.36 30.18
N PRO A 53 -7.18 24.55 30.97
CA PRO A 53 -5.78 24.83 31.23
C PRO A 53 -4.96 24.61 29.95
N PRO A 54 -4.06 25.53 29.57
CA PRO A 54 -3.20 25.33 28.41
C PRO A 54 -2.27 24.14 28.62
N LEU A 55 -2.05 23.36 27.55
CA LEU A 55 -1.07 22.29 27.53
C LEU A 55 0.31 22.84 27.93
N ARG A 56 0.89 22.30 29.01
CA ARG A 56 2.23 22.69 29.47
C ARG A 56 3.26 22.45 28.37
N GLU A 57 4.11 23.44 28.10
CA GLU A 57 5.30 23.22 27.28
C GLU A 57 6.15 22.07 27.87
N ARG A 58 6.47 21.06 27.05
CA ARG A 58 7.34 19.95 27.46
C ARG A 58 8.75 20.50 27.77
N PRO A 59 9.34 20.26 28.96
CA PRO A 59 10.62 20.84 29.33
C PRO A 59 11.77 20.30 28.46
N ARG A 60 12.54 21.19 27.82
CA ARG A 60 13.67 20.81 26.97
C ARG A 60 14.75 20.07 27.77
N ARG A 61 15.02 18.83 27.37
CA ARG A 61 15.92 17.88 28.05
C ARG A 61 17.39 18.33 27.96
N ARG A 62 18.12 18.25 29.08
CA ARG A 62 19.58 18.49 29.11
C ARG A 62 20.33 17.36 28.39
N VAL A 63 21.30 17.72 27.56
CA VAL A 63 22.16 16.77 26.86
C VAL A 63 23.00 15.98 27.88
N GLY A 64 22.84 14.65 27.90
CA GLY A 64 23.71 13.73 28.65
C GLY A 64 23.04 12.85 29.70
N SER A 65 21.78 13.11 30.09
CA SER A 65 21.07 12.24 31.05
C SER A 65 20.46 11.01 30.36
N ALA A 66 20.54 9.85 31.04
CA ALA A 66 19.74 8.68 30.70
C ALA A 66 18.24 9.03 30.73
N PRO A 67 17.40 8.44 29.86
CA PRO A 67 15.97 8.69 29.88
C PRO A 67 15.37 8.18 31.21
N PRO A 68 14.47 8.94 31.86
CA PRO A 68 13.63 8.37 32.90
C PRO A 68 12.77 7.27 32.27
N LEU A 69 12.71 6.12 32.94
CA LEU A 69 11.93 4.96 32.52
C LEU A 69 10.57 4.94 33.21
N VAL A 70 9.54 4.58 32.46
CA VAL A 70 8.19 4.30 32.97
C VAL A 70 7.77 2.87 32.61
N PRO A 71 6.90 2.23 33.42
CA PRO A 71 6.20 1.02 33.01
C PRO A 71 5.31 1.32 31.79
N LEU A 72 5.44 0.48 30.77
CA LEU A 72 4.43 0.37 29.71
C LEU A 72 3.33 -0.57 30.22
N ASN A 73 2.22 0.00 30.69
CA ASN A 73 1.06 -0.78 31.10
C ASN A 73 0.60 -1.70 29.96
N ASP A 74 -0.04 -2.81 30.32
CA ASP A 74 -0.65 -3.79 29.41
C ASP A 74 0.32 -4.52 28.44
N SER A 75 1.63 -4.20 28.48
CA SER A 75 2.70 -5.05 27.94
C SER A 75 2.93 -6.32 28.79
N ALA A 76 2.18 -6.51 29.87
CA ALA A 76 2.35 -7.54 30.87
C ALA A 76 1.75 -8.92 30.48
N MET A 77 1.83 -9.32 29.21
CA MET A 77 1.13 -10.49 28.65
C MET A 77 1.22 -11.79 29.47
N THR A 78 2.37 -12.04 30.10
CA THR A 78 2.65 -13.23 30.93
C THR A 78 3.60 -12.93 32.11
N GLY A 79 3.75 -11.67 32.52
CA GLY A 79 4.80 -11.27 33.48
C GLY A 79 4.70 -9.83 33.96
N LYS A 80 5.85 -9.20 34.21
CA LYS A 80 5.90 -7.75 34.54
C LYS A 80 5.70 -6.88 33.30
N PRO A 81 5.14 -5.67 33.45
CA PRO A 81 5.24 -4.61 32.44
C PRO A 81 6.69 -4.39 32.01
N ALA A 82 6.92 -4.17 30.73
CA ALA A 82 8.20 -3.71 30.22
C ALA A 82 8.44 -2.23 30.58
N LEU A 83 9.70 -1.80 30.61
CA LEU A 83 10.05 -0.40 30.80
C LEU A 83 10.38 0.29 29.47
N VAL A 84 9.95 1.53 29.34
CA VAL A 84 10.14 2.38 28.15
C VAL A 84 10.53 3.79 28.57
N ALA A 85 11.07 4.60 27.66
CA ALA A 85 11.44 5.98 27.97
C ALA A 85 10.20 6.88 28.07
N LEU A 86 10.13 7.71 29.11
CA LEU A 86 9.04 8.68 29.35
C LEU A 86 8.79 9.65 28.17
N ASP A 87 9.86 10.00 27.44
CA ASP A 87 9.80 10.93 26.31
C ASP A 87 9.35 10.26 25.00
N SER A 88 9.16 8.94 24.97
CA SER A 88 8.72 8.21 23.78
C SER A 88 7.20 8.30 23.64
N GLU A 89 6.71 8.71 22.46
CA GLU A 89 5.28 8.74 22.18
C GLU A 89 4.74 7.31 21.98
N PHE A 90 4.02 6.82 22.98
CA PHE A 90 3.44 5.48 23.01
C PHE A 90 2.00 5.48 22.50
N SER A 91 1.87 5.27 21.20
CA SER A 91 0.63 4.80 20.58
C SER A 91 0.42 3.30 20.81
N GLU A 92 -0.79 2.80 20.57
CA GLU A 92 -1.13 1.37 20.63
C GLU A 92 -0.21 0.51 19.76
N GLN A 93 0.16 1.02 18.58
CA GLN A 93 1.16 0.40 17.69
C GLN A 93 2.52 0.12 18.37
N ARG A 94 2.95 0.99 19.30
CA ARG A 94 4.17 0.76 20.11
C ARG A 94 3.95 -0.23 21.24
N LEU A 95 2.74 -0.34 21.78
CA LEU A 95 2.38 -1.38 22.74
C LEU A 95 2.41 -2.77 22.06
N ALA A 96 1.73 -2.90 20.92
CA ALA A 96 1.74 -4.12 20.11
C ALA A 96 3.15 -4.54 19.67
N GLU A 97 3.99 -3.59 19.22
CA GLU A 97 5.40 -3.88 18.91
C GLU A 97 6.15 -4.46 20.11
N VAL A 98 6.04 -3.84 21.29
CA VAL A 98 6.73 -4.29 22.50
C VAL A 98 6.23 -5.66 22.96
N GLN A 99 4.92 -5.91 22.90
CA GLN A 99 4.32 -7.23 23.19
C GLN A 99 4.86 -8.31 22.23
N ALA A 100 4.93 -8.05 20.92
CA ALA A 100 5.50 -8.96 19.94
C ALA A 100 6.98 -9.26 20.24
N ARG A 101 7.78 -8.24 20.54
CA ARG A 101 9.20 -8.40 20.92
C ARG A 101 9.36 -9.19 22.21
N GLN A 102 8.46 -9.05 23.20
CA GLN A 102 8.47 -9.84 24.42
C GLN A 102 8.24 -11.34 24.15
N ILE A 103 7.36 -11.70 23.22
CA ILE A 103 7.15 -13.11 22.80
C ILE A 103 8.44 -13.68 22.19
N THR A 104 9.17 -12.90 21.39
CA THR A 104 10.49 -13.30 20.87
C THR A 104 11.48 -13.55 22.01
N VAL A 105 11.58 -12.62 22.97
CA VAL A 105 12.48 -12.73 24.12
C VAL A 105 12.15 -13.99 24.94
N GLN A 106 10.88 -14.20 25.30
CA GLN A 106 10.43 -15.37 26.06
C GLN A 106 10.73 -16.69 25.33
N THR A 107 10.60 -16.71 24.01
CA THR A 107 10.97 -17.87 23.18
C THR A 107 12.47 -18.19 23.27
N LEU A 108 13.34 -17.18 23.34
CA LEU A 108 14.79 -17.38 23.55
C LEU A 108 15.12 -17.78 25.00
N GLN A 109 14.39 -17.27 25.98
CA GLN A 109 14.51 -17.67 27.39
C GLN A 109 14.17 -19.17 27.56
N GLY A 110 13.03 -19.62 27.00
CA GLY A 110 12.63 -21.03 27.00
C GLY A 110 13.61 -21.95 26.26
N LYS A 111 14.16 -21.51 25.12
CA LYS A 111 15.23 -22.24 24.41
C LYS A 111 16.50 -22.37 25.27
N LEU A 112 16.89 -21.34 26.02
CA LEU A 112 18.04 -21.42 26.91
C LEU A 112 17.75 -22.29 28.14
N ALA A 113 16.59 -22.16 28.77
CA ALA A 113 16.19 -22.98 29.92
C ALA A 113 16.22 -24.48 29.57
N THR A 114 15.69 -24.87 28.41
CA THR A 114 15.76 -26.24 27.88
C THR A 114 17.21 -26.70 27.68
N HIS A 115 18.07 -25.88 27.08
CA HIS A 115 19.50 -26.18 26.87
C HIS A 115 20.25 -26.38 28.20
N LEU A 116 19.98 -25.54 29.20
CA LEU A 116 20.60 -25.64 30.54
C LEU A 116 20.14 -26.91 31.27
N ALA A 117 18.85 -27.26 31.19
CA ALA A 117 18.32 -28.50 31.78
C ALA A 117 18.94 -29.74 31.11
N GLN A 118 19.06 -29.75 29.78
CA GLN A 118 19.69 -30.84 29.02
C GLN A 118 21.20 -30.99 29.31
N ALA A 119 21.89 -29.89 29.62
CA ALA A 119 23.31 -29.91 29.95
C ALA A 119 23.63 -30.33 31.39
N GLY A 120 22.62 -30.61 32.23
CA GLY A 120 22.78 -31.14 33.60
C GLY A 120 23.60 -30.26 34.56
N THR A 121 23.89 -29.01 34.18
CA THR A 121 24.89 -28.16 34.84
C THR A 121 24.22 -27.07 35.65
N ALA A 122 24.42 -27.09 36.97
CA ALA A 122 23.91 -26.06 37.86
C ALA A 122 24.69 -24.74 37.68
N LEU A 123 24.13 -23.80 36.92
CA LEU A 123 24.59 -22.41 36.92
C LEU A 123 24.48 -21.80 38.32
N LYS A 124 25.34 -20.83 38.63
CA LYS A 124 25.12 -19.94 39.79
C LYS A 124 23.81 -19.16 39.57
N SER A 125 22.97 -19.09 40.60
CA SER A 125 21.63 -18.49 40.52
C SER A 125 21.62 -16.98 40.24
N ASP A 126 22.73 -16.29 40.51
CA ASP A 126 22.98 -14.88 40.22
C ASP A 126 23.51 -14.62 38.80
N SER A 127 23.97 -15.66 38.09
CA SER A 127 24.57 -15.54 36.75
C SER A 127 23.60 -14.97 35.71
N ILE A 128 24.14 -14.23 34.74
CA ILE A 128 23.33 -13.60 33.69
C ILE A 128 22.57 -14.66 32.87
N ALA A 129 23.18 -15.82 32.60
CA ALA A 129 22.51 -16.92 31.93
C ALA A 129 21.35 -17.52 32.73
N ALA A 130 21.52 -17.76 34.03
CA ALA A 130 20.42 -18.25 34.87
C ALA A 130 19.30 -17.20 34.96
N ARG A 131 19.65 -15.92 35.18
CA ARG A 131 18.69 -14.83 35.32
C ARG A 131 17.90 -14.56 34.04
N PHE A 132 18.53 -14.67 32.87
CA PHE A 132 17.86 -14.58 31.58
C PHE A 132 16.95 -15.79 31.33
N ALA A 133 17.46 -17.02 31.49
CA ALA A 133 16.68 -18.25 31.28
C ALA A 133 15.42 -18.32 32.18
N ALA A 134 15.52 -17.82 33.41
CA ALA A 134 14.41 -17.75 34.37
C ALA A 134 13.51 -16.51 34.22
N GLY A 135 13.71 -15.66 33.20
CA GLY A 135 12.88 -14.47 32.95
C GLY A 135 13.00 -13.36 34.00
N THR A 136 14.03 -13.39 34.86
CA THR A 136 14.17 -12.47 36.02
C THR A 136 14.85 -11.15 35.71
N LEU A 137 15.21 -10.90 34.44
CA LEU A 137 15.73 -9.61 33.97
C LEU A 137 14.58 -8.74 33.48
N GLU A 138 14.44 -7.55 34.05
CA GLU A 138 13.41 -6.57 33.70
C GLU A 138 13.66 -6.04 32.27
N PRO A 139 12.72 -6.24 31.32
CA PRO A 139 12.94 -5.87 29.92
C PRO A 139 12.71 -4.37 29.71
N VAL A 140 13.66 -3.72 29.04
CA VAL A 140 13.63 -2.29 28.73
C VAL A 140 13.71 -2.12 27.21
N TYR A 141 12.71 -1.48 26.60
CA TYR A 141 12.68 -1.24 25.16
C TYR A 141 12.87 0.24 24.87
N LEU A 142 13.87 0.55 24.04
CA LEU A 142 14.29 1.92 23.73
C LEU A 142 14.45 2.11 22.24
N ASP A 143 14.08 3.29 21.75
CA ASP A 143 14.53 3.75 20.44
C ASP A 143 16.06 3.92 20.40
N THR A 144 16.63 4.04 19.20
CA THR A 144 18.08 4.13 19.00
C THR A 144 18.72 5.36 19.67
N ALA A 145 18.04 6.49 19.81
CA ALA A 145 18.58 7.67 20.48
C ALA A 145 18.56 7.48 22.01
N ALA A 146 17.46 7.00 22.57
CA ALA A 146 17.32 6.69 24.00
C ALA A 146 18.29 5.57 24.43
N PHE A 147 18.43 4.51 23.63
CA PHE A 147 19.41 3.44 23.82
C PHE A 147 20.86 3.96 23.78
N THR A 148 21.17 4.86 22.83
CA THR A 148 22.49 5.48 22.72
C THR A 148 22.76 6.48 23.84
N ALA A 149 21.73 7.09 24.45
CA ALA A 149 21.86 7.87 25.68
C ALA A 149 22.15 6.97 26.90
N MET A 150 21.37 5.90 27.09
CA MET A 150 21.52 5.01 28.25
C MET A 150 22.84 4.23 28.24
N SER A 151 23.24 3.66 27.09
CA SER A 151 24.48 2.87 26.94
C SER A 151 25.77 3.68 27.17
N ARG A 152 25.71 5.02 27.07
CA ARG A 152 26.83 5.90 27.45
C ARG A 152 27.04 5.99 28.97
N GLY A 153 26.00 5.77 29.77
CA GLY A 153 26.06 5.77 31.24
C GLY A 153 26.41 4.42 31.88
N LEU A 154 26.44 3.33 31.11
CA LEU A 154 26.75 1.99 31.63
C LEU A 154 28.26 1.79 31.87
N PRO A 155 28.65 0.91 32.82
CA PRO A 155 30.04 0.57 33.07
C PRO A 155 30.80 0.10 31.82
N ALA A 156 32.09 0.43 31.73
CA ALA A 156 32.90 0.21 30.53
C ALA A 156 32.89 -1.23 30.00
N ARG A 157 32.78 -2.24 30.88
CA ARG A 157 32.69 -3.67 30.49
C ARG A 157 31.36 -3.99 29.77
N ALA A 158 30.24 -3.44 30.22
CA ALA A 158 28.95 -3.57 29.53
C ALA A 158 28.98 -2.80 28.19
N ARG A 159 29.55 -1.59 28.18
CA ARG A 159 29.72 -0.79 26.96
C ARG A 159 30.65 -1.44 25.93
N ALA A 160 31.63 -2.23 26.35
CA ALA A 160 32.50 -3.01 25.46
C ALA A 160 31.81 -4.25 24.87
N ALA A 161 30.74 -4.76 25.49
CA ALA A 161 29.89 -5.83 24.97
C ALA A 161 28.75 -5.31 24.07
N ALA A 162 28.64 -3.99 23.85
CA ALA A 162 27.47 -3.35 23.25
C ALA A 162 27.25 -3.73 21.77
N GLY A 163 26.32 -4.66 21.56
CA GLY A 163 25.50 -4.71 20.34
C GLY A 163 24.17 -3.99 20.57
N PRO A 164 23.08 -4.41 19.88
CA PRO A 164 21.76 -3.84 20.06
C PRO A 164 21.00 -4.39 21.29
N VAL A 165 21.62 -5.31 22.04
CA VAL A 165 21.10 -5.87 23.30
C VAL A 165 22.18 -5.71 24.38
N LEU A 166 21.77 -5.23 25.55
CA LEU A 166 22.63 -4.95 26.71
C LEU A 166 22.00 -5.49 27.99
N ILE A 167 22.82 -5.90 28.97
CA ILE A 167 22.34 -6.33 30.28
C ILE A 167 22.98 -5.47 31.37
N ASP A 168 22.16 -4.72 32.10
CA ASP A 168 22.55 -4.04 33.33
C ASP A 168 22.33 -4.99 34.50
N ALA A 169 23.41 -5.64 34.92
CA ALA A 169 23.38 -6.58 36.05
C ALA A 169 23.13 -5.89 37.41
N GLN A 170 23.42 -4.59 37.55
CA GLN A 170 23.23 -3.83 38.79
C GLN A 170 21.75 -3.51 39.01
N GLN A 171 21.06 -3.06 37.96
CA GLN A 171 19.62 -2.78 37.99
C GLN A 171 18.77 -4.03 37.69
N GLY A 172 19.40 -5.12 37.22
CA GLY A 172 18.71 -6.36 36.86
C GLY A 172 17.91 -6.26 35.57
N ARG A 173 18.37 -5.45 34.61
CA ARG A 173 17.65 -5.09 33.38
C ARG A 173 18.28 -5.73 32.14
N ILE A 174 17.45 -6.06 31.16
CA ILE A 174 17.88 -6.36 29.79
C ILE A 174 17.30 -5.31 28.85
N ILE A 175 18.18 -4.60 28.14
CA ILE A 175 17.90 -3.36 27.42
C ILE A 175 18.04 -3.63 25.92
N PHE A 176 16.98 -3.35 25.17
CA PHE A 176 16.88 -3.58 23.74
C PHE A 176 16.81 -2.27 22.97
N ASN A 177 17.60 -2.17 21.89
CA ASN A 177 17.40 -1.20 20.83
C ASN A 177 16.30 -1.71 19.89
N LEU A 178 15.11 -1.12 19.89
CA LEU A 178 13.96 -1.60 19.11
C LEU A 178 14.28 -1.77 17.62
N GLN A 179 14.94 -0.77 16.99
CA GLN A 179 15.25 -0.80 15.54
C GLN A 179 16.40 -1.75 15.15
N ARG A 180 17.11 -2.35 16.10
CA ARG A 180 18.36 -3.12 15.80
C ARG A 180 18.46 -4.47 16.51
N ALA A 181 17.74 -4.67 17.60
CA ALA A 181 17.71 -5.94 18.33
C ALA A 181 16.87 -6.99 17.58
N PHE A 182 15.83 -6.54 16.89
CA PHE A 182 14.88 -7.37 16.18
C PHE A 182 15.08 -7.25 14.66
N ALA A 183 14.65 -8.29 13.95
CA ALA A 183 14.65 -8.40 12.50
C ALA A 183 13.21 -8.69 12.02
N PRO A 184 12.93 -8.62 10.69
CA PRO A 184 11.61 -8.96 10.15
C PRO A 184 11.10 -10.33 10.63
N GLY A 185 9.78 -10.44 10.83
CA GLY A 185 9.14 -11.65 11.38
C GLY A 185 9.45 -11.92 12.85
N ASP A 186 9.65 -10.87 13.65
CA ASP A 186 9.83 -10.92 15.12
C ASP A 186 10.90 -11.92 15.59
N THR A 187 12.04 -11.91 14.89
CA THR A 187 13.25 -12.65 15.28
C THR A 187 14.31 -11.71 15.85
N PHE A 188 15.29 -12.24 16.60
CA PHE A 188 16.49 -11.45 16.95
C PHE A 188 17.40 -11.31 15.73
N SER A 189 18.04 -10.15 15.56
CA SER A 189 19.07 -9.97 14.55
C SER A 189 20.35 -10.76 14.89
N ASP A 190 21.18 -11.11 13.89
CA ASP A 190 22.50 -11.74 14.11
C ASP A 190 23.35 -10.95 15.14
N ALA A 191 23.29 -9.62 15.08
CA ALA A 191 23.98 -8.73 16.00
C ALA A 191 23.41 -8.82 17.43
N ALA A 192 22.10 -9.04 17.59
CA ALA A 192 21.44 -9.26 18.87
C ALA A 192 21.78 -10.63 19.47
N LEU A 193 21.75 -11.69 18.67
CA LEU A 193 22.16 -13.05 19.09
C LEU A 193 23.64 -13.05 19.52
N ALA A 194 24.53 -12.46 18.73
CA ALA A 194 25.95 -12.36 19.06
C ALA A 194 26.22 -11.47 20.30
N ALA A 195 25.44 -10.42 20.54
CA ALA A 195 25.56 -9.59 21.74
C ALA A 195 25.00 -10.30 22.99
N LEU A 196 23.87 -10.99 22.86
CA LEU A 196 23.27 -11.80 23.93
C LEU A 196 24.20 -12.95 24.31
N GLY A 197 24.68 -13.74 23.36
CA GLY A 197 25.59 -14.87 23.61
C GLY A 197 26.86 -14.49 24.35
N LYS A 198 27.45 -13.33 24.04
CA LYS A 198 28.60 -12.75 24.78
C LYS A 198 28.28 -12.35 26.22
N GLN A 199 27.04 -11.98 26.52
CA GLN A 199 26.62 -11.53 27.86
C GLN A 199 26.07 -12.68 28.71
N LEU A 200 25.60 -13.76 28.10
CA LEU A 200 25.25 -15.02 28.77
C LEU A 200 26.49 -15.81 29.22
N ASP A 201 27.64 -15.64 28.56
CA ASP A 201 28.95 -16.25 28.88
C ASP A 201 28.90 -17.75 29.21
N LEU A 202 28.20 -18.51 28.37
CA LEU A 202 28.02 -19.96 28.56
C LEU A 202 29.37 -20.70 28.62
N ALA A 203 30.35 -20.26 27.82
CA ALA A 203 31.70 -20.81 27.84
C ALA A 203 32.42 -20.56 29.19
N GLY A 204 32.28 -19.38 29.79
CA GLY A 204 32.75 -19.09 31.15
C GLY A 204 32.07 -19.94 32.25
N HIS A 205 30.93 -20.55 31.93
CA HIS A 205 30.22 -21.53 32.75
C HIS A 205 30.48 -22.99 32.35
N GLY A 206 31.42 -23.27 31.45
CA GLY A 206 31.77 -24.62 30.99
C GLY A 206 30.78 -25.23 29.99
N LEU A 207 29.85 -24.44 29.46
CA LEU A 207 28.77 -24.89 28.57
C LEU A 207 29.05 -24.55 27.10
N ALA A 208 28.68 -25.48 26.21
CA ALA A 208 28.67 -25.21 24.78
C ALA A 208 27.57 -24.20 24.42
N THR A 209 27.91 -23.21 23.58
CA THR A 209 26.93 -22.27 23.02
C THR A 209 26.05 -22.97 21.99
N PRO A 210 24.72 -23.04 22.16
CA PRO A 210 23.84 -23.77 21.25
C PRO A 210 23.77 -23.10 19.88
N ASN A 211 23.55 -23.89 18.82
CA ASN A 211 23.59 -23.43 17.42
C ASN A 211 22.67 -22.24 17.12
N TRP A 212 21.53 -22.10 17.81
CA TRP A 212 20.61 -20.97 17.63
C TRP A 212 21.12 -19.64 18.22
N LEU A 213 22.11 -19.71 19.11
CA LEU A 213 22.75 -18.56 19.76
C LEU A 213 24.12 -18.23 19.13
N GLN A 214 24.62 -19.09 18.25
CA GLN A 214 25.78 -18.79 17.41
C GLN A 214 25.32 -17.97 16.19
N PRO A 215 25.96 -16.84 15.86
CA PRO A 215 25.66 -16.14 14.61
C PRO A 215 26.02 -17.04 13.43
N ALA A 216 25.23 -17.00 12.36
CA ALA A 216 25.44 -17.84 11.18
C ALA A 216 26.88 -17.69 10.65
N ALA A 217 27.56 -18.81 10.38
CA ALA A 217 29.01 -18.89 10.15
C ALA A 217 29.48 -18.27 8.83
N ARG A 218 29.33 -16.94 8.70
CA ARG A 218 29.88 -16.15 7.61
C ARG A 218 31.34 -15.82 7.95
N THR A 219 32.26 -16.57 7.34
CA THR A 219 33.69 -16.25 7.37
C THR A 219 33.89 -14.77 7.11
N PRO A 220 34.60 -14.02 7.96
CA PRO A 220 34.85 -12.60 7.75
C PRO A 220 35.87 -12.44 6.61
N THR A 221 35.37 -12.60 5.38
CA THR A 221 36.03 -12.05 4.20
C THR A 221 36.33 -10.60 4.52
N ARG A 222 37.62 -10.23 4.47
CA ARG A 222 38.11 -8.88 4.78
C ARG A 222 37.75 -7.96 3.61
N ARG A 223 36.44 -7.81 3.38
CA ARG A 223 35.86 -6.90 2.40
C ARG A 223 36.45 -5.53 2.70
N LYS A 224 37.28 -5.02 1.78
CA LYS A 224 37.33 -3.57 1.55
C LYS A 224 35.88 -3.11 1.49
N PRO A 225 35.49 -1.99 2.12
CA PRO A 225 34.13 -1.48 1.97
C PRO A 225 33.87 -1.28 0.48
N LEU A 226 33.04 -2.16 -0.11
CA LEU A 226 32.46 -1.86 -1.40
C LEU A 226 31.58 -0.64 -1.13
N ALA A 227 31.89 0.47 -1.78
CA ALA A 227 30.96 1.58 -1.83
C ALA A 227 29.65 1.05 -2.40
N VAL A 228 28.62 0.99 -1.56
CA VAL A 228 27.26 0.68 -2.02
C VAL A 228 26.90 1.78 -3.01
N PRO A 229 26.54 1.47 -4.26
CA PRO A 229 26.17 2.51 -5.22
C PRO A 229 25.00 3.32 -4.66
N GLN A 230 25.10 4.64 -4.70
CA GLN A 230 24.04 5.54 -4.25
C GLN A 230 23.39 6.23 -5.45
N TYR A 231 22.09 6.45 -5.32
CA TYR A 231 21.27 7.26 -6.23
C TYR A 231 21.76 8.71 -6.18
N ARG A 232 22.05 9.30 -7.33
CA ARG A 232 22.76 10.59 -7.41
C ARG A 232 21.85 11.81 -7.32
N GLY A 233 22.49 12.94 -7.04
CA GLY A 233 21.88 14.26 -6.96
C GLY A 233 21.88 14.82 -5.54
N HIS A 234 21.53 16.10 -5.43
CA HIS A 234 21.32 16.79 -4.16
C HIS A 234 20.09 17.69 -4.21
N GLN A 235 19.60 18.10 -3.05
CA GLN A 235 18.46 19.01 -2.96
C GLN A 235 18.85 20.39 -3.51
N ILE A 236 18.01 20.93 -4.39
CA ILE A 236 18.06 22.31 -4.87
C ILE A 236 16.79 23.08 -4.45
N PRO A 237 16.80 24.43 -4.44
CA PRO A 237 15.61 25.21 -4.14
C PRO A 237 14.51 25.01 -5.18
N ALA A 238 13.25 25.09 -4.75
CA ALA A 238 12.11 25.19 -5.66
C ALA A 238 12.15 26.51 -6.44
N GLN A 239 11.58 26.51 -7.64
CA GLN A 239 11.39 27.68 -8.50
C GLN A 239 9.90 27.82 -8.78
N GLU A 240 9.35 29.03 -8.59
CA GLU A 240 7.92 29.36 -8.74
C GLU A 240 6.93 28.44 -7.97
N GLY A 241 7.43 27.71 -6.96
CA GLY A 241 6.67 26.77 -6.14
C GLY A 241 7.04 25.30 -6.35
N GLY A 242 7.66 24.95 -7.48
CA GLY A 242 7.99 23.57 -7.84
C GLY A 242 9.32 23.40 -8.56
N ALA A 243 9.35 22.52 -9.56
CA ALA A 243 10.55 22.06 -10.23
C ALA A 243 10.72 22.71 -11.62
N GLY A 244 11.22 23.96 -11.65
CA GLY A 244 11.46 24.73 -12.89
C GLY A 244 12.48 24.16 -13.89
N PHE A 245 13.01 22.94 -13.65
CA PHE A 245 13.71 22.13 -14.66
C PHE A 245 12.76 21.26 -15.51
N TYR A 246 11.47 21.24 -15.18
CA TYR A 246 10.37 20.91 -16.09
C TYR A 246 9.75 22.21 -16.64
N LYS A 247 9.00 22.11 -17.73
CA LYS A 247 8.22 23.22 -18.31
C LYS A 247 6.79 23.23 -17.75
N PRO A 248 6.05 24.34 -17.85
CA PRO A 248 4.59 24.32 -17.72
C PRO A 248 3.94 23.40 -18.77
N ASP A 249 2.72 22.93 -18.50
CA ASP A 249 1.94 22.08 -19.42
C ASP A 249 1.74 22.71 -20.81
N ASP A 250 1.94 21.90 -21.86
CA ASP A 250 1.85 22.30 -23.28
C ASP A 250 0.39 22.27 -23.78
N HIS A 251 -0.50 22.99 -23.08
CA HIS A 251 -1.94 23.09 -23.34
C HIS A 251 -2.33 23.78 -24.67
N ARG A 252 -1.41 23.91 -25.64
CA ARG A 252 -1.69 24.49 -26.98
C ARG A 252 -2.82 23.78 -27.71
N LEU A 253 -3.07 22.50 -27.41
CA LEU A 253 -4.19 21.74 -27.96
C LEU A 253 -5.57 22.18 -27.43
N LEU A 254 -5.62 22.90 -26.31
CA LEU A 254 -6.82 23.45 -25.65
C LEU A 254 -7.07 24.93 -25.95
N GLU A 255 -6.17 25.62 -26.67
CA GLU A 255 -6.29 27.05 -26.97
C GLU A 255 -7.62 27.39 -27.65
N GLY A 256 -8.33 28.38 -27.09
CA GLY A 256 -9.68 28.77 -27.53
C GLY A 256 -10.80 27.76 -27.23
N LYS A 257 -10.48 26.53 -26.81
CA LYS A 257 -11.42 25.40 -26.67
C LYS A 257 -11.77 25.03 -25.23
N THR A 258 -11.19 25.72 -24.23
CA THR A 258 -11.37 25.42 -22.79
C THR A 258 -12.83 25.26 -22.38
N LYS A 259 -13.73 26.12 -22.91
CA LYS A 259 -15.18 26.02 -22.65
C LYS A 259 -15.77 24.71 -23.19
N GLU A 260 -15.42 24.34 -24.42
CA GLU A 260 -15.96 23.15 -25.09
C GLU A 260 -15.51 21.86 -24.40
N MET A 261 -14.24 21.81 -24.00
CA MET A 261 -13.68 20.73 -23.17
C MET A 261 -14.42 20.63 -21.83
N GLN A 262 -14.64 21.75 -21.13
CA GLN A 262 -15.35 21.80 -19.84
C GLN A 262 -16.87 21.58 -19.95
N GLU A 263 -17.46 21.67 -21.13
CA GLU A 263 -18.84 21.24 -21.40
C GLU A 263 -18.90 19.74 -21.69
N HIS A 264 -17.94 19.17 -22.43
CA HIS A 264 -17.87 17.74 -22.70
C HIS A 264 -17.43 16.90 -21.50
N LEU A 265 -16.52 17.41 -20.65
CA LEU A 265 -16.05 16.77 -19.41
C LEU A 265 -17.23 16.26 -18.56
N LYS A 266 -18.29 17.07 -18.46
CA LYS A 266 -19.53 16.77 -17.71
C LYS A 266 -20.39 15.65 -18.31
N THR A 267 -20.02 15.14 -19.48
CA THR A 267 -20.71 14.04 -20.20
C THR A 267 -19.92 12.74 -20.22
N ILE A 268 -18.65 12.75 -19.78
CA ILE A 268 -17.74 11.58 -19.76
C ILE A 268 -16.89 11.50 -18.46
N VAL A 269 -17.38 12.08 -17.37
CA VAL A 269 -16.80 11.96 -16.03
C VAL A 269 -17.93 11.83 -15.03
N HIS A 270 -17.93 10.74 -14.25
CA HIS A 270 -19.09 10.33 -13.47
C HIS A 270 -18.81 10.25 -11.97
N ALA A 271 -19.60 10.99 -11.18
CA ALA A 271 -19.52 10.92 -9.73
C ALA A 271 -20.00 9.54 -9.24
N ASN A 272 -19.24 8.93 -8.33
CA ASN A 272 -19.45 7.58 -7.81
C ASN A 272 -19.37 6.49 -8.89
N TYR A 273 -18.53 6.64 -9.92
CA TYR A 273 -18.35 5.67 -11.01
C TYR A 273 -18.23 4.22 -10.53
N LEU A 274 -17.35 3.96 -9.55
CA LEU A 274 -17.15 2.61 -8.98
C LEU A 274 -18.25 2.16 -8.01
N SER A 275 -19.25 3.00 -7.69
CA SER A 275 -20.36 2.67 -6.78
C SER A 275 -21.65 2.25 -7.47
N ALA A 276 -21.74 2.43 -8.79
CA ALA A 276 -22.92 2.02 -9.55
C ALA A 276 -22.98 0.51 -9.77
N ASP A 277 -24.19 0.00 -10.03
CA ASP A 277 -24.43 -1.41 -10.36
C ASP A 277 -23.77 -1.85 -11.69
N SER A 278 -23.44 -0.88 -12.56
CA SER A 278 -22.83 -1.11 -13.86
C SER A 278 -22.01 0.11 -14.31
N THR A 279 -20.68 -0.01 -14.24
CA THR A 279 -19.74 0.98 -14.80
C THR A 279 -19.87 1.07 -16.32
N LYS A 280 -20.30 -0.03 -16.96
CA LYS A 280 -20.58 -0.12 -18.38
C LYS A 280 -21.81 0.69 -18.79
N ALA A 281 -22.92 0.55 -18.05
CA ALA A 281 -24.16 1.26 -18.34
C ALA A 281 -24.09 2.77 -18.08
N ILE A 282 -23.15 3.24 -17.24
CA ILE A 282 -22.86 4.66 -17.07
C ILE A 282 -22.45 5.33 -18.40
N GLY A 283 -21.63 4.66 -19.22
CA GLY A 283 -21.05 5.22 -20.44
C GLY A 283 -19.52 5.26 -20.40
N LYS A 284 -18.93 6.45 -20.56
CA LYS A 284 -17.48 6.66 -20.66
C LYS A 284 -16.96 7.41 -19.44
N ASP A 285 -15.81 7.01 -18.92
CA ASP A 285 -15.17 7.70 -17.80
C ASP A 285 -13.67 7.95 -18.03
N VAL A 286 -13.18 9.07 -17.51
CA VAL A 286 -11.77 9.50 -17.63
C VAL A 286 -11.09 9.38 -16.26
N MET A 287 -10.17 8.42 -16.18
CA MET A 287 -9.38 8.08 -15.01
C MET A 287 -8.02 8.76 -15.11
N VAL A 288 -7.69 9.62 -14.15
CA VAL A 288 -6.38 10.31 -14.14
C VAL A 288 -5.32 9.40 -13.51
N HIS A 289 -4.28 9.07 -14.27
CA HIS A 289 -3.14 8.25 -13.81
C HIS A 289 -2.37 9.01 -12.72
N ARG A 290 -2.06 8.35 -11.60
CA ARG A 290 -1.38 8.89 -10.40
C ARG A 290 -2.02 10.11 -9.72
N GLY A 291 -3.27 10.42 -10.06
CA GLY A 291 -3.86 11.75 -9.81
C GLY A 291 -3.21 12.84 -10.68
N LEU A 292 -3.81 14.03 -10.74
CA LEU A 292 -3.34 15.08 -11.65
C LEU A 292 -2.11 15.80 -11.09
N TYR A 293 -0.93 15.25 -11.36
CA TYR A 293 0.35 15.82 -10.97
C TYR A 293 0.80 16.93 -11.92
N ASP A 294 1.69 17.80 -11.41
CA ASP A 294 2.22 18.97 -12.10
C ASP A 294 3.58 19.30 -11.48
N PHE A 295 4.65 18.83 -12.13
CA PHE A 295 5.99 18.99 -11.58
C PHE A 295 6.48 20.45 -11.58
N HIS A 296 6.02 21.28 -12.52
CA HIS A 296 6.38 22.69 -12.59
C HIS A 296 5.87 23.43 -11.34
N HIS A 297 4.61 23.21 -10.96
CA HIS A 297 3.99 23.83 -9.79
C HIS A 297 4.16 23.04 -8.49
N GLY A 298 4.98 21.98 -8.50
CA GLY A 298 5.43 21.28 -7.29
C GLY A 298 4.45 20.23 -6.75
N ILE A 299 3.48 19.80 -7.57
CA ILE A 299 2.50 18.75 -7.29
C ILE A 299 3.09 17.42 -7.79
N PRO A 300 3.59 16.53 -6.91
CA PRO A 300 4.18 15.27 -7.34
C PRO A 300 3.12 14.21 -7.64
N GLU A 301 3.50 13.22 -8.46
CA GLU A 301 2.72 12.01 -8.73
C GLU A 301 2.37 11.27 -7.43
N ASN A 302 1.24 10.54 -7.42
CA ASN A 302 0.82 9.70 -6.30
C ASN A 302 0.83 10.48 -4.95
N SER A 303 0.15 11.62 -4.92
CA SER A 303 0.10 12.51 -3.75
C SER A 303 -1.31 13.06 -3.47
N LEU A 304 -1.55 13.52 -2.24
CA LEU A 304 -2.82 14.17 -1.88
C LEU A 304 -3.07 15.42 -2.72
N SER A 305 -2.02 16.21 -3.03
CA SER A 305 -2.14 17.36 -3.92
C SER A 305 -2.53 17.00 -5.36
N ALA A 306 -2.11 15.85 -5.90
CA ALA A 306 -2.51 15.39 -7.22
C ALA A 306 -3.99 14.95 -7.26
N ILE A 307 -4.48 14.36 -6.17
CA ILE A 307 -5.89 14.02 -5.95
C ILE A 307 -6.74 15.31 -5.81
N ASP A 308 -6.23 16.31 -5.07
CA ASP A 308 -6.85 17.62 -4.91
C ASP A 308 -6.99 18.35 -6.24
N ASN A 309 -5.90 18.40 -7.04
CA ASN A 309 -5.88 19.01 -8.36
C ASN A 309 -6.84 18.32 -9.33
N ALA A 310 -6.83 16.98 -9.39
CA ALA A 310 -7.76 16.21 -10.23
C ALA A 310 -9.22 16.55 -9.92
N TYR A 311 -9.59 16.55 -8.64
CA TYR A 311 -10.95 16.86 -8.22
C TYR A 311 -11.34 18.32 -8.51
N ALA A 312 -10.41 19.27 -8.31
CA ALA A 312 -10.62 20.69 -8.57
C ALA A 312 -10.81 21.02 -10.07
N LYS A 313 -10.11 20.30 -10.97
CA LYS A 313 -10.28 20.44 -12.43
C LYS A 313 -11.54 19.74 -12.98
N GLY A 314 -12.19 18.91 -12.16
CA GLY A 314 -13.49 18.29 -12.43
C GLY A 314 -13.51 16.76 -12.49
N TYR A 315 -12.35 16.10 -12.41
CA TYR A 315 -12.25 14.63 -12.51
C TYR A 315 -12.81 13.92 -11.30
N ARG A 316 -13.42 12.75 -11.51
CA ARG A 316 -14.08 11.96 -10.46
C ARG A 316 -13.58 10.52 -10.34
N THR A 317 -12.62 10.11 -11.15
CA THR A 317 -11.91 8.84 -10.98
C THR A 317 -10.40 9.09 -11.09
N VAL A 318 -9.65 8.55 -10.12
CA VAL A 318 -8.17 8.53 -10.16
C VAL A 318 -7.67 7.10 -10.07
N GLU A 319 -6.57 6.83 -10.76
CA GLU A 319 -5.69 5.72 -10.48
C GLU A 319 -4.56 6.21 -9.56
N LEU A 320 -4.08 5.34 -8.67
CA LEU A 320 -3.02 5.61 -7.71
C LEU A 320 -2.18 4.34 -7.47
N ASP A 321 -0.87 4.41 -7.71
CA ASP A 321 0.03 3.25 -7.54
C ASP A 321 0.21 2.87 -6.07
N VAL A 322 0.26 1.56 -5.79
CA VAL A 322 0.40 1.02 -4.44
C VAL A 322 1.57 0.05 -4.30
N GLU A 323 2.46 0.38 -3.37
CA GLU A 323 3.47 -0.51 -2.80
C GLU A 323 3.20 -0.78 -1.31
N VAL A 324 3.82 -1.83 -0.77
CA VAL A 324 3.61 -2.29 0.62
C VAL A 324 4.92 -2.35 1.38
N SER A 325 4.92 -1.80 2.60
CA SER A 325 6.08 -1.77 3.51
C SER A 325 6.42 -3.16 4.08
N ALA A 326 7.60 -3.30 4.68
CA ALA A 326 8.05 -4.55 5.32
C ALA A 326 7.15 -5.03 6.48
N ASP A 327 6.36 -4.12 7.07
CA ASP A 327 5.36 -4.36 8.12
C ASP A 327 3.91 -4.42 7.59
N GLY A 328 3.70 -4.45 6.26
CA GLY A 328 2.40 -4.76 5.65
C GLY A 328 1.45 -3.57 5.46
N VAL A 329 1.96 -2.33 5.49
CA VAL A 329 1.15 -1.11 5.27
C VAL A 329 1.19 -0.71 3.79
N PRO A 330 0.03 -0.62 3.10
CA PRO A 330 -0.03 -0.08 1.74
C PRO A 330 0.19 1.44 1.70
N MET A 331 0.94 1.92 0.72
CA MET A 331 1.34 3.34 0.54
C MET A 331 1.25 3.80 -0.92
N LEU A 332 1.08 5.10 -1.13
CA LEU A 332 1.16 5.72 -2.46
C LEU A 332 2.60 5.74 -2.99
N LEU A 333 2.93 4.82 -3.90
CA LEU A 333 4.25 4.74 -4.53
C LEU A 333 4.22 3.81 -5.75
N HIS A 334 4.83 4.24 -6.85
CA HIS A 334 5.00 3.45 -8.09
C HIS A 334 6.19 2.49 -8.05
N ASP A 335 7.32 2.93 -7.50
CA ASP A 335 8.60 2.23 -7.62
C ASP A 335 8.77 1.19 -6.51
N PHE A 336 9.30 0.00 -6.84
CA PHE A 336 9.74 -0.99 -5.85
C PHE A 336 10.85 -0.45 -4.93
N THR A 337 11.43 0.71 -5.22
CA THR A 337 12.52 1.34 -4.48
C THR A 337 12.30 2.83 -4.21
N VAL A 338 12.65 3.29 -3.01
CA VAL A 338 12.35 4.64 -2.52
C VAL A 338 13.12 5.80 -3.17
N GLY A 339 14.23 5.54 -3.86
CA GLY A 339 15.22 6.57 -4.19
C GLY A 339 14.78 7.57 -5.26
N ARG A 340 13.90 7.18 -6.19
CA ARG A 340 13.38 8.11 -7.21
C ARG A 340 12.50 9.19 -6.58
N THR A 341 11.54 8.81 -5.74
CA THR A 341 10.48 9.70 -5.25
C THR A 341 10.71 10.24 -3.83
N LEU A 342 11.67 9.70 -3.07
CA LEU A 342 12.04 10.19 -1.74
C LEU A 342 13.53 10.59 -1.67
N ASP A 343 13.91 11.38 -0.66
CA ASP A 343 15.30 11.73 -0.35
C ASP A 343 16.04 10.56 0.34
N GLN A 344 16.22 9.47 -0.39
CA GLN A 344 16.77 8.20 0.11
C GLN A 344 17.87 7.67 -0.85
N PRO A 345 19.12 8.16 -0.75
CA PRO A 345 20.18 7.86 -1.71
C PRO A 345 20.59 6.39 -1.76
N ASP A 346 20.32 5.61 -0.71
CA ASP A 346 20.57 4.17 -0.73
C ASP A 346 19.55 3.39 -1.58
N ASN A 347 18.45 4.02 -2.04
CA ASN A 347 17.43 3.45 -2.92
C ASN A 347 16.95 2.05 -2.49
N ARG A 348 16.65 1.84 -1.20
CA ARG A 348 16.22 0.54 -0.65
C ARG A 348 14.91 0.05 -1.29
N LEU A 349 14.72 -1.27 -1.31
CA LEU A 349 13.43 -1.86 -1.64
C LEU A 349 12.38 -1.46 -0.59
N VAL A 350 11.17 -1.13 -1.03
CA VAL A 350 10.07 -0.70 -0.13
C VAL A 350 9.69 -1.82 0.83
N ALA A 351 9.64 -3.06 0.35
CA ALA A 351 9.43 -4.27 1.14
C ALA A 351 10.58 -4.63 2.11
N ASP A 352 11.67 -3.83 2.17
CA ASP A 352 12.73 -3.89 3.20
C ASP A 352 12.66 -2.73 4.21
N MET A 353 11.62 -1.89 4.15
CA MET A 353 11.46 -0.70 4.99
C MET A 353 10.12 -0.78 5.75
N PRO A 354 10.11 -0.76 7.10
CA PRO A 354 8.87 -0.62 7.85
C PRO A 354 8.26 0.77 7.60
N TYR A 355 6.94 0.89 7.66
CA TYR A 355 6.25 2.16 7.39
C TYR A 355 6.73 3.28 8.31
N ALA A 356 7.17 2.96 9.54
CA ALA A 356 7.77 3.91 10.47
C ALA A 356 9.07 4.59 9.99
N GLU A 357 9.77 4.06 8.98
CA GLU A 357 10.91 4.72 8.31
C GLU A 357 10.47 5.58 7.10
N LEU A 358 9.27 5.31 6.56
CA LEU A 358 8.77 5.84 5.29
C LEU A 358 7.71 6.95 5.45
N ARG A 359 6.88 6.87 6.50
CA ARG A 359 5.95 7.93 6.89
C ARG A 359 6.69 9.24 7.12
N ASP A 360 5.99 10.34 6.91
CA ASP A 360 6.50 11.71 7.14
C ASP A 360 7.76 12.07 6.30
N GLN A 361 8.22 11.21 5.39
CA GLN A 361 9.27 11.52 4.41
C GLN A 361 8.74 12.49 3.34
N PRO A 362 9.52 13.51 2.94
CA PRO A 362 9.15 14.41 1.84
C PRO A 362 9.20 13.68 0.50
N ILE A 363 8.15 13.84 -0.29
CA ILE A 363 8.20 13.47 -1.72
C ILE A 363 9.14 14.46 -2.42
N VAL A 364 9.88 13.97 -3.43
CA VAL A 364 10.82 14.76 -4.21
C VAL A 364 10.56 14.61 -5.70
N ILE A 365 10.68 15.73 -6.41
CA ILE A 365 10.65 15.76 -7.88
C ILE A 365 12.12 15.84 -8.33
N ARG A 366 12.55 14.90 -9.17
CA ARG A 366 13.96 14.77 -9.61
C ARG A 366 14.16 15.24 -11.04
N ASN A 367 15.27 15.94 -11.26
CA ASN A 367 15.79 16.26 -12.57
C ASN A 367 16.45 15.00 -13.18
N PRO A 368 15.91 14.43 -14.27
CA PRO A 368 16.53 13.28 -14.92
C PRO A 368 17.89 13.59 -15.57
N VAL A 369 18.27 14.85 -15.78
CA VAL A 369 19.58 15.22 -16.34
C VAL A 369 20.72 14.92 -15.35
N ASP A 370 20.63 15.44 -14.12
CA ASP A 370 21.73 15.42 -13.14
C ASP A 370 21.42 14.66 -11.83
N GLY A 371 20.15 14.33 -11.58
CA GLY A 371 19.63 13.66 -10.37
C GLY A 371 19.23 14.64 -9.25
N ASN A 372 19.53 15.93 -9.39
CA ASN A 372 19.20 16.96 -8.41
C ASN A 372 17.68 17.12 -8.28
N PHE A 373 17.20 17.60 -7.13
CA PHE A 373 15.79 17.44 -6.79
C PHE A 373 15.21 18.57 -5.93
N VAL A 374 13.92 18.83 -6.13
CA VAL A 374 13.12 19.72 -5.28
C VAL A 374 12.33 18.86 -4.30
N LYS A 375 12.34 19.23 -3.01
CA LYS A 375 11.45 18.63 -1.99
C LYS A 375 10.11 19.35 -2.01
N THR A 376 9.02 18.60 -2.05
CA THR A 376 7.66 19.14 -1.98
C THR A 376 7.20 19.30 -0.52
N ASP A 377 6.07 19.98 -0.31
CA ASP A 377 5.37 19.97 0.97
C ASP A 377 4.67 18.62 1.26
N GLN A 378 4.33 17.87 0.19
CA GLN A 378 3.73 16.54 0.25
C GLN A 378 4.60 15.51 0.97
N ARG A 379 3.95 14.49 1.55
CA ARG A 379 4.56 13.38 2.28
C ARG A 379 4.05 12.05 1.75
N LEU A 380 4.85 11.00 1.90
CA LEU A 380 4.43 9.64 1.56
C LEU A 380 3.23 9.22 2.44
N ALA A 381 2.07 9.02 1.81
CA ALA A 381 0.83 8.68 2.49
C ALA A 381 0.57 7.16 2.47
N SER A 382 -0.04 6.64 3.54
CA SER A 382 -0.65 5.30 3.50
C SER A 382 -1.97 5.35 2.71
N ILE A 383 -2.39 4.23 2.12
CA ILE A 383 -3.67 4.18 1.38
C ILE A 383 -4.86 4.46 2.32
N ASP A 384 -4.78 4.07 3.59
CA ASP A 384 -5.75 4.46 4.61
C ASP A 384 -5.88 6.00 4.75
N GLN A 385 -4.76 6.74 4.84
CA GLN A 385 -4.80 8.21 4.88
C GLN A 385 -5.45 8.79 3.62
N VAL A 386 -5.17 8.21 2.46
CA VAL A 386 -5.72 8.63 1.16
C VAL A 386 -7.23 8.41 1.08
N LEU A 387 -7.71 7.21 1.43
CA LEU A 387 -9.14 6.90 1.36
C LEU A 387 -9.94 7.70 2.39
N ARG A 388 -9.34 8.02 3.55
CA ARG A 388 -9.92 8.98 4.52
C ARG A 388 -9.94 10.41 3.99
N HIS A 389 -8.89 10.88 3.31
CA HIS A 389 -8.87 12.21 2.64
C HIS A 389 -9.92 12.31 1.54
N VAL A 390 -10.03 11.29 0.69
CA VAL A 390 -11.05 11.19 -0.37
C VAL A 390 -12.45 11.16 0.23
N SER A 391 -12.73 10.27 1.18
CA SER A 391 -14.04 10.16 1.82
C SER A 391 -14.46 11.45 2.53
N GLY A 392 -13.53 12.12 3.22
CA GLY A 392 -13.81 13.34 3.98
C GLY A 392 -13.90 14.63 3.14
N THR A 393 -13.28 14.69 1.95
CA THR A 393 -13.15 15.96 1.20
C THR A 393 -13.52 15.90 -0.29
N LYS A 394 -13.73 14.70 -0.87
CA LYS A 394 -13.91 14.47 -2.32
C LYS A 394 -15.20 13.70 -2.63
N PRO A 395 -16.40 14.22 -2.26
CA PRO A 395 -17.66 13.52 -2.47
C PRO A 395 -17.88 13.18 -3.95
N GLY A 396 -18.22 11.92 -4.24
CA GLY A 396 -18.37 11.43 -5.60
C GLY A 396 -17.07 10.98 -6.29
N MET A 397 -15.92 11.00 -5.63
CA MET A 397 -14.65 10.55 -6.21
C MET A 397 -14.42 9.05 -6.02
N SER A 398 -14.03 8.37 -7.09
CA SER A 398 -13.66 6.96 -7.15
C SER A 398 -12.14 6.78 -7.20
N VAL A 399 -11.63 5.70 -6.61
CA VAL A 399 -10.19 5.41 -6.52
C VAL A 399 -9.91 3.99 -7.04
N VAL A 400 -9.01 3.89 -8.01
CA VAL A 400 -8.47 2.62 -8.51
C VAL A 400 -7.03 2.49 -8.02
N LEU A 401 -6.79 1.53 -7.14
CA LEU A 401 -5.49 1.28 -6.52
C LEU A 401 -4.65 0.36 -7.42
N ASP A 402 -3.59 0.87 -8.04
CA ASP A 402 -2.72 0.10 -8.93
C ASP A 402 -1.68 -0.71 -8.16
N CYS A 403 -2.10 -1.90 -7.75
CA CYS A 403 -1.41 -2.78 -6.83
C CYS A 403 -0.41 -3.69 -7.58
N LYS A 404 0.90 -3.44 -7.39
CA LYS A 404 1.98 -4.20 -8.06
C LYS A 404 2.25 -5.56 -7.39
N GLU A 405 2.82 -6.51 -8.15
CA GLU A 405 3.18 -7.86 -7.69
C GLU A 405 2.11 -8.53 -6.79
N ASN A 406 2.40 -8.75 -5.49
CA ASN A 406 1.49 -9.39 -4.53
C ASN A 406 0.80 -8.41 -3.56
N THR A 407 0.94 -7.10 -3.76
CA THR A 407 0.28 -6.09 -2.91
C THR A 407 -1.26 -6.17 -2.87
N PRO A 408 -1.99 -6.74 -3.86
CA PRO A 408 -3.42 -6.99 -3.73
C PRO A 408 -3.83 -7.82 -2.50
N GLU A 409 -2.93 -8.68 -1.98
CA GLU A 409 -3.20 -9.46 -0.76
C GLU A 409 -3.34 -8.56 0.49
N ASP A 410 -2.48 -7.56 0.63
CA ASP A 410 -2.48 -6.61 1.75
C ASP A 410 -3.60 -5.58 1.59
N VAL A 411 -3.76 -5.02 0.38
CA VAL A 411 -4.80 -4.01 0.10
C VAL A 411 -6.19 -4.61 0.24
N ALA A 412 -6.44 -5.83 -0.23
CA ALA A 412 -7.74 -6.48 -0.04
C ALA A 412 -8.08 -6.69 1.45
N LEU A 413 -7.11 -7.07 2.29
CA LEU A 413 -7.35 -7.23 3.73
C LEU A 413 -7.64 -5.89 4.42
N MET A 414 -6.90 -4.83 4.07
CA MET A 414 -7.14 -3.45 4.56
C MET A 414 -8.53 -2.94 4.16
N LEU A 415 -8.95 -3.13 2.90
CA LEU A 415 -10.27 -2.73 2.42
C LEU A 415 -11.41 -3.54 3.09
N LEU A 416 -11.15 -4.77 3.54
CA LEU A 416 -12.13 -5.60 4.24
C LEU A 416 -12.33 -5.25 5.72
N SER A 417 -11.36 -4.59 6.35
CA SER A 417 -11.55 -3.98 7.68
C SER A 417 -12.22 -2.60 7.60
N GLN A 418 -12.27 -2.00 6.40
CA GLN A 418 -12.92 -0.71 6.12
C GLN A 418 -14.12 -0.79 5.15
N PRO A 419 -15.27 -1.39 5.53
CA PRO A 419 -16.45 -1.51 4.65
C PRO A 419 -16.95 -0.19 4.05
N GLN A 420 -16.68 0.96 4.69
CA GLN A 420 -17.08 2.28 4.23
C GLN A 420 -16.33 2.78 2.98
N VAL A 421 -15.17 2.20 2.61
CA VAL A 421 -14.41 2.62 1.41
C VAL A 421 -14.61 1.70 0.20
N LEU A 422 -15.14 0.48 0.40
CA LEU A 422 -15.55 -0.45 -0.66
C LEU A 422 -16.56 0.13 -1.69
N PRO A 423 -17.46 1.08 -1.36
CA PRO A 423 -18.34 1.69 -2.35
C PRO A 423 -17.59 2.43 -3.46
N PHE A 424 -16.47 3.09 -3.17
CA PHE A 424 -15.77 3.96 -4.13
C PHE A 424 -14.34 3.50 -4.50
N THR A 425 -13.89 2.35 -4.00
CA THR A 425 -12.52 1.84 -4.21
C THR A 425 -12.51 0.51 -4.96
N ALA A 426 -11.58 0.35 -5.91
CA ALA A 426 -11.25 -0.92 -6.57
C ALA A 426 -9.72 -1.14 -6.58
N ILE A 427 -9.27 -2.39 -6.75
CA ILE A 427 -7.85 -2.76 -6.87
C ILE A 427 -7.53 -3.32 -8.25
N LYS A 428 -6.42 -2.90 -8.86
CA LYS A 428 -5.90 -3.56 -10.07
C LYS A 428 -5.16 -4.85 -9.70
N VAL A 429 -5.21 -5.85 -10.59
CA VAL A 429 -4.49 -7.13 -10.43
C VAL A 429 -3.89 -7.57 -11.75
N TYR A 430 -2.58 -7.85 -11.77
CA TYR A 430 -1.86 -8.16 -13.00
C TYR A 430 -1.67 -9.66 -13.26
N SER A 431 -1.84 -10.05 -14.53
CA SER A 431 -1.35 -11.32 -15.11
C SER A 431 0.16 -11.54 -14.92
N SER A 432 0.95 -10.46 -14.79
CA SER A 432 2.38 -10.51 -14.48
C SER A 432 2.71 -11.06 -13.08
N ALA A 433 1.74 -11.11 -12.17
CA ALA A 433 1.87 -11.65 -10.82
C ALA A 433 0.99 -12.89 -10.61
N TYR A 434 -0.31 -12.78 -10.90
CA TYR A 434 -1.31 -13.80 -10.61
C TYR A 434 -1.56 -14.72 -11.82
N LYS A 435 -0.57 -15.52 -12.23
CA LYS A 435 -0.72 -16.48 -13.35
C LYS A 435 -1.79 -17.55 -13.11
N GLY A 436 -2.06 -17.89 -11.84
CA GLY A 436 -3.17 -18.74 -11.41
C GLY A 436 -4.49 -18.00 -11.19
N GLY A 437 -4.56 -16.70 -11.50
CA GLY A 437 -5.74 -15.85 -11.34
C GLY A 437 -6.18 -15.71 -9.88
N PHE A 438 -7.49 -15.53 -9.68
CA PHE A 438 -8.08 -15.39 -8.35
C PHE A 438 -7.77 -16.54 -7.38
N ASP A 439 -7.67 -17.78 -7.86
CA ASP A 439 -7.33 -18.93 -7.00
C ASP A 439 -5.91 -18.82 -6.42
N GLN A 440 -4.98 -18.14 -7.09
CA GLN A 440 -3.64 -17.86 -6.55
C GLN A 440 -3.69 -16.80 -5.44
N LEU A 441 -4.47 -15.73 -5.62
CA LEU A 441 -4.70 -14.74 -4.56
C LEU A 441 -5.38 -15.38 -3.35
N PHE A 442 -6.43 -16.19 -3.57
CA PHE A 442 -7.12 -16.91 -2.52
C PHE A 442 -6.22 -17.93 -1.81
N ALA A 443 -5.36 -18.65 -2.54
CA ALA A 443 -4.38 -19.56 -1.95
C ALA A 443 -3.36 -18.84 -1.05
N ASN A 444 -2.88 -17.66 -1.46
CA ASN A 444 -1.94 -16.88 -0.67
C ASN A 444 -2.62 -16.32 0.61
N LEU A 445 -3.86 -15.82 0.50
CA LEU A 445 -4.64 -15.38 1.66
C LEU A 445 -4.98 -16.54 2.61
N CYS A 446 -5.32 -17.73 2.11
CA CYS A 446 -5.50 -18.93 2.93
C CYS A 446 -4.25 -19.28 3.75
N LYS A 447 -3.06 -19.22 3.15
CA LYS A 447 -1.78 -19.42 3.87
C LYS A 447 -1.58 -18.35 4.96
N ARG A 448 -1.76 -17.07 4.63
CA ARG A 448 -1.58 -15.93 5.56
C ARG A 448 -2.53 -16.00 6.77
N LEU A 449 -3.79 -16.33 6.52
CA LEU A 449 -4.86 -16.42 7.53
C LEU A 449 -4.95 -17.80 8.22
N GLN A 450 -4.05 -18.73 7.90
CA GLN A 450 -4.04 -20.12 8.37
C GLN A 450 -5.41 -20.80 8.21
N ILE A 451 -5.94 -20.75 6.99
CA ILE A 451 -7.17 -21.42 6.56
C ILE A 451 -6.76 -22.56 5.63
N ASN A 452 -7.08 -23.81 6.00
CA ASN A 452 -6.76 -24.95 5.16
C ASN A 452 -7.64 -24.92 3.88
N PRO A 453 -7.05 -25.08 2.67
CA PRO A 453 -7.80 -25.03 1.42
C PRO A 453 -8.75 -26.23 1.22
N LEU A 454 -8.52 -27.36 1.89
CA LEU A 454 -9.26 -28.62 1.70
C LEU A 454 -10.08 -29.05 2.93
N HIS A 455 -9.53 -28.90 4.13
CA HIS A 455 -10.04 -29.53 5.35
C HIS A 455 -11.50 -29.13 5.66
N SER A 456 -12.33 -30.09 6.07
CA SER A 456 -13.78 -29.91 6.31
C SER A 456 -14.08 -28.79 7.32
N SER A 457 -13.40 -28.79 8.47
CA SER A 457 -13.61 -27.77 9.52
C SER A 457 -13.29 -26.33 9.11
N ASP A 458 -12.55 -26.13 8.01
CA ASP A 458 -12.22 -24.79 7.47
C ASP A 458 -13.21 -24.30 6.40
N GLU A 459 -14.19 -25.12 5.98
CA GLU A 459 -15.24 -24.72 5.03
C GLU A 459 -15.94 -23.40 5.41
N PRO A 460 -16.35 -23.15 6.68
CA PRO A 460 -16.96 -21.88 7.07
C PRO A 460 -16.01 -20.69 6.92
N ARG A 461 -14.70 -20.88 7.17
CA ARG A 461 -13.67 -19.84 7.07
C ARG A 461 -13.35 -19.55 5.59
N ARG A 462 -13.24 -20.58 4.74
CA ARG A 462 -13.15 -20.43 3.28
C ARG A 462 -14.35 -19.72 2.69
N ARG A 463 -15.57 -20.14 3.04
CA ARG A 463 -16.83 -19.53 2.57
C ARG A 463 -16.94 -18.07 3.00
N LYS A 464 -16.61 -17.74 4.26
CA LYS A 464 -16.55 -16.34 4.72
C LYS A 464 -15.53 -15.53 3.90
N LEU A 465 -14.30 -16.01 3.72
CA LEU A 465 -13.27 -15.29 2.96
C LEU A 465 -13.69 -15.04 1.50
N ARG A 466 -14.32 -16.00 0.82
CA ARG A 466 -14.87 -15.80 -0.53
C ARG A 466 -15.99 -14.75 -0.55
N ASN A 467 -16.93 -14.84 0.39
CA ASN A 467 -18.05 -13.90 0.51
C ASN A 467 -17.63 -12.49 0.95
N ASP A 468 -16.44 -12.34 1.54
CA ASP A 468 -15.84 -11.04 1.84
C ASP A 468 -15.11 -10.49 0.61
N LEU A 469 -14.24 -11.28 -0.03
CA LEU A 469 -13.53 -10.88 -1.25
C LEU A 469 -14.47 -10.52 -2.41
N SER A 470 -15.66 -11.12 -2.50
CA SER A 470 -16.70 -10.75 -3.46
C SER A 470 -17.29 -9.33 -3.26
N LYS A 471 -16.96 -8.64 -2.17
CA LYS A 471 -17.29 -7.22 -1.92
C LYS A 471 -16.20 -6.27 -2.40
N VAL A 472 -14.97 -6.77 -2.59
CA VAL A 472 -13.84 -5.99 -3.08
C VAL A 472 -13.91 -5.93 -4.60
N LYS A 473 -13.87 -4.70 -5.13
CA LYS A 473 -13.91 -4.45 -6.56
C LYS A 473 -12.54 -4.63 -7.18
N VAL A 474 -12.49 -5.23 -8.37
CA VAL A 474 -11.25 -5.60 -9.04
C VAL A 474 -11.21 -5.08 -10.48
N VAL A 475 -10.00 -4.70 -10.90
CA VAL A 475 -9.65 -4.30 -12.26
C VAL A 475 -8.57 -5.24 -12.78
N PRO A 476 -8.92 -6.41 -13.33
CA PRO A 476 -7.94 -7.36 -13.82
C PRO A 476 -7.29 -6.88 -15.13
N ILE A 477 -5.95 -6.91 -15.11
CA ILE A 477 -5.07 -6.46 -16.20
C ILE A 477 -4.40 -7.67 -16.84
N LEU A 478 -4.88 -8.03 -18.02
CA LEU A 478 -4.32 -9.09 -18.86
C LEU A 478 -3.44 -8.48 -19.95
N ASP A 479 -2.13 -8.74 -19.87
CA ASP A 479 -1.18 -8.41 -20.92
C ASP A 479 -1.07 -9.58 -21.92
N GLN A 480 -1.10 -9.25 -23.22
CA GLN A 480 -1.00 -10.19 -24.34
C GLN A 480 0.14 -11.21 -24.18
N SER A 481 1.32 -10.80 -23.70
CA SER A 481 2.50 -11.66 -23.59
C SER A 481 2.35 -12.77 -22.52
N HIS A 482 1.41 -12.61 -21.57
CA HIS A 482 1.20 -13.59 -20.52
C HIS A 482 0.29 -14.75 -20.92
N ILE A 483 -0.52 -14.63 -21.98
CA ILE A 483 -1.45 -15.71 -22.38
C ILE A 483 -0.71 -16.93 -22.95
N GLU A 484 0.47 -16.70 -23.54
CA GLU A 484 1.37 -17.76 -24.03
C GLU A 484 2.29 -18.32 -22.91
N ASN A 485 2.23 -17.77 -21.69
CA ASN A 485 3.12 -18.15 -20.60
C ASN A 485 2.82 -19.58 -20.08
N PRO A 486 3.80 -20.50 -20.00
CA PRO A 486 3.57 -21.88 -19.57
C PRO A 486 2.94 -22.03 -18.18
N GLN A 487 3.19 -21.10 -17.24
CA GLN A 487 2.55 -21.15 -15.91
C GLN A 487 1.07 -20.76 -15.97
N MET A 488 0.71 -19.76 -16.79
CA MET A 488 -0.69 -19.40 -17.02
C MET A 488 -1.42 -20.51 -17.79
N ARG A 489 -0.79 -21.05 -18.85
CA ARG A 489 -1.33 -22.17 -19.64
C ARG A 489 -1.56 -23.44 -18.79
N ALA A 490 -0.70 -23.71 -17.82
CA ALA A 490 -0.89 -24.81 -16.87
C ALA A 490 -2.00 -24.55 -15.82
N ALA A 491 -2.42 -23.30 -15.62
CA ALA A 491 -3.52 -22.92 -14.73
C ALA A 491 -4.86 -22.73 -15.47
N PHE A 492 -4.82 -22.35 -16.75
CA PHE A 492 -5.94 -22.07 -17.63
C PHE A 492 -5.67 -22.68 -19.01
N PRO A 493 -5.87 -24.01 -19.16
CA PRO A 493 -5.49 -24.74 -20.36
C PRO A 493 -6.38 -24.40 -21.57
N GLY A 494 -5.76 -24.44 -22.75
CA GLY A 494 -6.41 -24.32 -24.06
C GLY A 494 -5.46 -24.81 -25.15
N GLY A 495 -5.94 -24.90 -26.41
CA GLY A 495 -5.09 -25.28 -27.55
C GLY A 495 -4.14 -24.15 -28.02
N ASP A 496 -3.13 -24.45 -28.82
CA ASP A 496 -2.17 -23.44 -29.34
C ASP A 496 -2.71 -22.66 -30.57
N SER A 497 -3.99 -22.83 -30.91
CA SER A 497 -4.70 -21.99 -31.88
C SER A 497 -5.08 -20.64 -31.26
N VAL A 498 -5.44 -19.66 -32.10
CA VAL A 498 -5.96 -18.35 -31.66
C VAL A 498 -7.11 -18.52 -30.65
N SER A 499 -8.08 -19.38 -30.97
CA SER A 499 -9.24 -19.63 -30.09
C SER A 499 -8.85 -20.36 -28.79
N GLY A 500 -7.82 -21.22 -28.84
CA GLY A 500 -7.29 -21.89 -27.64
C GLY A 500 -6.39 -20.99 -26.76
N LEU A 501 -5.76 -19.95 -27.32
CA LEU A 501 -5.17 -18.86 -26.54
C LEU A 501 -6.27 -17.95 -25.96
N ALA A 502 -7.37 -17.74 -26.69
CA ALA A 502 -8.54 -17.03 -26.21
C ALA A 502 -9.24 -17.78 -25.06
N ASP A 503 -9.21 -19.12 -25.04
CA ASP A 503 -9.66 -19.93 -23.89
C ASP A 503 -8.84 -19.61 -22.63
N THR A 504 -7.50 -19.59 -22.74
CA THR A 504 -6.60 -19.20 -21.63
C THR A 504 -6.87 -17.77 -21.16
N ALA A 505 -6.99 -16.81 -22.08
CA ALA A 505 -7.25 -15.41 -21.77
C ALA A 505 -8.63 -15.21 -21.09
N THR A 506 -9.67 -15.82 -21.65
CA THR A 506 -11.04 -15.76 -21.11
C THR A 506 -11.09 -16.41 -19.72
N GLY A 507 -10.52 -17.61 -19.57
CA GLY A 507 -10.48 -18.33 -18.29
C GLY A 507 -9.71 -17.59 -17.20
N TRP A 508 -8.61 -16.91 -17.54
CA TRP A 508 -7.89 -16.05 -16.59
C TRP A 508 -8.75 -14.89 -16.12
N MET A 509 -9.38 -14.15 -17.04
CA MET A 509 -10.27 -13.04 -16.72
C MET A 509 -11.46 -13.52 -15.87
N GLN A 510 -12.15 -14.58 -16.28
CA GLN A 510 -13.30 -15.14 -15.55
C GLN A 510 -12.96 -15.71 -14.17
N SER A 511 -11.69 -16.01 -13.87
CA SER A 511 -11.31 -16.38 -12.50
C SER A 511 -11.62 -15.27 -11.49
N TRP A 512 -11.53 -14.01 -11.92
CA TRP A 512 -11.78 -12.83 -11.07
C TRP A 512 -13.26 -12.57 -10.78
N ASN A 513 -14.18 -13.37 -11.34
CA ASN A 513 -15.61 -13.37 -10.98
C ASN A 513 -15.88 -13.83 -9.53
N GLY A 514 -14.85 -14.32 -8.81
CA GLY A 514 -14.91 -14.53 -7.36
C GLY A 514 -14.66 -13.26 -6.52
N MET A 515 -14.31 -12.16 -7.18
CA MET A 515 -14.35 -10.78 -6.71
C MET A 515 -15.41 -10.02 -7.54
N HIS A 516 -15.53 -8.69 -7.39
CA HIS A 516 -16.45 -7.89 -8.21
C HIS A 516 -15.67 -7.19 -9.35
N PRO A 517 -15.56 -7.77 -10.56
CA PRO A 517 -14.92 -7.09 -11.70
C PRO A 517 -15.75 -5.88 -12.11
N VAL A 518 -15.15 -4.70 -12.07
CA VAL A 518 -15.83 -3.42 -12.41
C VAL A 518 -15.21 -2.73 -13.62
N ILE A 519 -13.96 -3.03 -13.96
CA ILE A 519 -13.29 -2.55 -15.17
C ILE A 519 -12.39 -3.68 -15.68
N ALA A 520 -12.33 -3.92 -16.99
CA ALA A 520 -11.48 -4.93 -17.61
C ALA A 520 -10.39 -4.28 -18.46
N GLU A 521 -9.12 -4.59 -18.19
CA GLU A 521 -7.98 -4.09 -18.99
C GLU A 521 -7.33 -5.26 -19.74
N ALA A 522 -7.41 -5.22 -21.07
CA ALA A 522 -6.87 -6.24 -21.96
C ALA A 522 -5.88 -5.58 -22.92
N MET A 523 -4.59 -5.61 -22.57
CA MET A 523 -3.54 -4.91 -23.29
C MET A 523 -3.12 -5.71 -24.53
N VAL A 524 -3.21 -5.08 -25.71
CA VAL A 524 -2.91 -5.71 -27.02
C VAL A 524 -1.85 -4.89 -27.74
N ALA A 525 -0.59 -5.33 -27.64
CA ALA A 525 0.54 -4.66 -28.28
C ALA A 525 0.64 -4.95 -29.78
N HIS A 526 0.28 -6.17 -30.21
CA HIS A 526 0.45 -6.62 -31.59
C HIS A 526 -0.85 -7.30 -32.09
N PRO A 527 -1.87 -6.53 -32.49
CA PRO A 527 -3.21 -7.05 -32.78
C PRO A 527 -3.23 -8.12 -33.88
N ASP A 528 -2.35 -8.04 -34.88
CA ASP A 528 -2.27 -9.02 -35.99
C ASP A 528 -1.60 -10.35 -35.61
N SER A 529 -0.95 -10.44 -34.45
CA SER A 529 -0.38 -11.70 -33.96
C SER A 529 -1.46 -12.69 -33.53
N ASN A 530 -1.11 -13.98 -33.38
CA ASN A 530 -2.05 -14.98 -32.87
C ASN A 530 -2.55 -14.61 -31.46
N ALA A 531 -1.66 -14.12 -30.59
CA ALA A 531 -2.02 -13.67 -29.26
C ALA A 531 -2.88 -12.38 -29.27
N GLY A 532 -2.61 -11.44 -30.18
CA GLY A 532 -3.42 -10.23 -30.36
C GLY A 532 -4.87 -10.55 -30.79
N LYS A 533 -5.01 -11.44 -31.79
CA LYS A 533 -6.32 -11.96 -32.23
C LYS A 533 -7.03 -12.73 -31.11
N ALA A 534 -6.29 -13.50 -30.31
CA ALA A 534 -6.84 -14.23 -29.16
C ALA A 534 -7.36 -13.27 -28.07
N MET A 535 -6.67 -12.15 -27.82
CA MET A 535 -7.13 -11.11 -26.90
C MET A 535 -8.38 -10.37 -27.42
N GLN A 536 -8.49 -10.15 -28.73
CA GLN A 536 -9.70 -9.61 -29.36
C GLN A 536 -10.88 -10.59 -29.22
N GLU A 537 -10.66 -11.89 -29.48
CA GLU A 537 -11.67 -12.94 -29.30
C GLU A 537 -12.09 -13.04 -27.80
N ALA A 538 -11.16 -12.97 -26.87
CA ALA A 538 -11.44 -12.91 -25.43
C ALA A 538 -12.27 -11.67 -25.05
N ARG A 539 -11.94 -10.47 -25.54
CA ARG A 539 -12.75 -9.24 -25.33
C ARG A 539 -14.17 -9.38 -25.90
N ALA A 540 -14.36 -10.13 -27.00
CA ALA A 540 -15.69 -10.42 -27.54
C ALA A 540 -16.47 -11.44 -26.69
N ARG A 541 -15.81 -12.49 -26.18
CA ARG A 541 -16.38 -13.50 -25.27
C ARG A 541 -16.79 -12.88 -23.92
N LEU A 542 -15.95 -12.03 -23.35
CA LEU A 542 -16.20 -11.31 -22.08
C LEU A 542 -17.28 -10.22 -22.20
N ARG A 543 -17.82 -9.97 -23.39
CA ARG A 543 -18.99 -9.09 -23.60
C ARG A 543 -20.32 -9.85 -23.73
N GLN A 544 -20.29 -11.18 -23.68
CA GLN A 544 -21.49 -12.02 -23.74
C GLN A 544 -22.14 -12.23 -22.36
N PRO A 545 -23.46 -12.46 -22.27
CA PRO A 545 -24.12 -12.86 -21.03
C PRO A 545 -23.64 -14.22 -20.50
N GLY A 546 -23.49 -14.34 -19.19
CA GLY A 546 -22.90 -15.50 -18.52
C GLY A 546 -21.36 -15.46 -18.44
N SER A 547 -20.72 -14.36 -18.85
CA SER A 547 -19.28 -14.14 -18.75
C SER A 547 -18.85 -13.66 -17.36
N GLY A 548 -19.69 -12.91 -16.65
CA GLY A 548 -19.36 -12.18 -15.40
C GLY A 548 -18.74 -10.80 -15.62
N TYR A 549 -18.70 -10.32 -16.86
CA TYR A 549 -18.20 -8.99 -17.27
C TYR A 549 -19.30 -8.18 -17.98
N GLU A 550 -20.56 -8.54 -17.81
CA GLU A 550 -21.72 -7.92 -18.45
C GLU A 550 -21.89 -6.45 -18.09
N GLU A 551 -21.52 -6.09 -16.86
CA GLU A 551 -21.69 -4.76 -16.27
C GLU A 551 -20.36 -3.99 -16.10
N ALA A 552 -19.24 -4.64 -16.42
CA ALA A 552 -17.90 -4.07 -16.33
C ALA A 552 -17.54 -3.27 -17.60
N ALA A 553 -17.01 -2.06 -17.41
CA ALA A 553 -16.45 -1.26 -18.50
C ALA A 553 -15.11 -1.85 -19.00
N PHE A 554 -14.75 -1.61 -20.25
CA PHE A 554 -13.44 -1.99 -20.80
C PHE A 554 -12.50 -0.77 -20.86
N SER A 555 -11.39 -0.83 -20.13
CA SER A 555 -10.44 0.29 -20.01
C SER A 555 -9.28 0.17 -20.99
N ALA A 556 -8.74 1.33 -21.35
CA ALA A 556 -7.54 1.51 -22.14
C ALA A 556 -6.57 2.47 -21.44
N ALA A 557 -5.34 2.02 -21.19
CA ALA A 557 -4.27 2.84 -20.64
C ALA A 557 -3.40 3.43 -21.76
N TYR A 558 -3.22 4.75 -21.76
CA TYR A 558 -2.43 5.48 -22.77
C TYR A 558 -1.22 6.20 -22.15
N ARG A 559 -0.40 5.48 -21.38
CA ARG A 559 0.89 5.95 -20.89
C ARG A 559 2.01 5.54 -21.85
N PHE A 560 2.80 6.50 -22.34
CA PHE A 560 3.90 6.24 -23.29
C PHE A 560 5.26 6.79 -22.83
N GLU A 561 5.29 7.81 -21.97
CA GLU A 561 6.51 8.36 -21.36
C GLU A 561 6.19 8.99 -20.00
N ASP A 562 7.22 9.20 -19.18
CA ASP A 562 7.14 9.95 -17.92
C ASP A 562 7.89 11.29 -18.00
N PHE A 563 8.71 11.52 -19.03
CA PHE A 563 9.27 12.83 -19.40
C PHE A 563 9.79 12.87 -20.84
N SER A 564 10.06 14.09 -21.34
CA SER A 564 10.68 14.31 -22.66
C SER A 564 11.76 15.39 -22.66
N VAL A 565 12.60 15.41 -23.69
CA VAL A 565 13.59 16.47 -23.95
C VAL A 565 13.55 16.89 -25.42
N ALA A 566 13.72 18.18 -25.69
CA ALA A 566 13.82 18.68 -27.07
C ALA A 566 15.11 18.18 -27.76
N LYS A 567 14.97 17.64 -28.97
CA LYS A 567 16.08 17.32 -29.88
C LYS A 567 16.51 18.60 -30.63
N SER A 568 17.77 18.69 -31.06
CA SER A 568 18.29 19.88 -31.79
C SER A 568 17.72 20.06 -33.21
N ASP A 569 17.00 19.05 -33.73
CA ASP A 569 16.27 19.06 -35.00
C ASP A 569 14.84 19.61 -34.88
N GLY A 570 14.39 19.96 -33.67
CA GLY A 570 13.03 20.41 -33.36
C GLY A 570 12.06 19.29 -32.97
N GLY A 571 12.50 18.03 -32.97
CA GLY A 571 11.75 16.90 -32.42
C GLY A 571 11.85 16.80 -30.89
N ARG A 572 11.30 15.72 -30.34
CA ARG A 572 11.42 15.33 -28.92
C ARG A 572 12.03 13.92 -28.81
N GLN A 573 12.71 13.64 -27.70
CA GLN A 573 13.08 12.30 -27.25
C GLN A 573 12.34 11.98 -25.95
N TYR A 574 11.84 10.75 -25.83
CA TYR A 574 10.93 10.32 -24.78
C TYR A 574 11.56 9.27 -23.85
N PHE A 575 11.22 9.33 -22.56
CA PHE A 575 11.79 8.46 -21.52
C PHE A 575 10.74 8.02 -20.50
N THR A 576 10.90 6.83 -19.93
CA THR A 576 10.15 6.36 -18.74
C THR A 576 11.08 6.07 -17.58
N TRP A 577 10.54 6.19 -16.37
CA TRP A 577 11.14 5.67 -15.15
C TRP A 577 10.80 4.18 -14.99
N GLY A 578 11.82 3.36 -14.79
CA GLY A 578 11.66 1.97 -14.39
C GLY A 578 11.36 1.82 -12.91
N MET A 579 10.92 0.64 -12.51
CA MET A 579 10.47 0.32 -11.14
C MET A 579 11.59 0.39 -10.08
N PHE A 580 12.85 0.60 -10.46
CA PHE A 580 14.02 0.72 -9.57
C PHE A 580 14.65 2.12 -9.64
N GLY A 581 13.93 3.10 -10.20
CA GLY A 581 14.38 4.47 -10.42
C GLY A 581 15.35 4.67 -11.59
N GLU A 582 15.49 3.68 -12.49
CA GLU A 582 16.29 3.80 -13.71
C GLU A 582 15.57 4.61 -14.81
N ILE A 583 16.34 5.22 -15.72
CA ILE A 583 15.78 5.94 -16.89
C ILE A 583 15.89 5.04 -18.12
N ASN A 584 14.75 4.76 -18.75
CA ASN A 584 14.67 3.99 -19.99
C ASN A 584 14.31 4.93 -21.16
N PRO A 585 15.06 4.95 -22.27
CA PRO A 585 14.61 5.62 -23.49
C PRO A 585 13.46 4.81 -24.10
N VAL A 586 12.38 5.48 -24.51
CA VAL A 586 11.28 4.80 -25.20
C VAL A 586 11.66 4.60 -26.66
N THR A 587 11.47 3.39 -27.16
CA THR A 587 11.73 3.02 -28.56
C THR A 587 10.74 3.70 -29.50
N GLU A 588 11.16 3.84 -30.76
CA GLU A 588 10.31 4.22 -31.88
C GLU A 588 10.02 2.90 -32.64
N ASP A 589 8.83 2.31 -32.45
CA ASP A 589 8.44 0.96 -32.92
C ASP A 589 7.13 0.91 -33.73
N GLY A 590 6.60 2.07 -34.15
CA GLY A 590 5.54 2.23 -35.14
C GLY A 590 4.24 2.84 -34.60
N PHE A 591 4.12 3.02 -33.28
CA PHE A 591 2.96 3.65 -32.63
C PHE A 591 3.13 5.18 -32.43
N GLU A 592 4.31 5.73 -32.73
CA GLU A 592 4.75 7.09 -32.33
C GLU A 592 3.89 8.26 -32.83
N PRO A 593 3.48 8.35 -34.12
CA PRO A 593 3.10 9.65 -34.67
C PRO A 593 1.81 10.24 -34.09
N LYS A 594 0.84 9.39 -33.72
CA LYS A 594 -0.50 9.80 -33.27
C LYS A 594 -1.12 8.80 -32.28
N ARG A 595 -1.36 9.24 -31.05
CA ARG A 595 -2.13 8.54 -30.00
C ARG A 595 -3.59 8.32 -30.43
N GLY A 596 -4.06 7.10 -30.22
CA GLY A 596 -5.31 6.58 -30.75
C GLY A 596 -6.51 6.54 -29.80
N THR A 597 -6.66 7.47 -28.85
CA THR A 597 -7.82 7.50 -27.93
C THR A 597 -9.14 7.52 -28.66
N ALA A 598 -9.28 8.37 -29.68
CA ALA A 598 -10.45 8.30 -30.55
C ALA A 598 -10.52 6.98 -31.33
N GLY A 599 -9.41 6.36 -31.74
CA GLY A 599 -9.46 5.21 -32.66
C GLY A 599 -10.03 3.91 -32.07
N THR A 600 -9.75 3.61 -30.80
CA THR A 600 -9.78 2.22 -30.31
C THR A 600 -10.87 1.93 -29.26
N PHE A 601 -11.41 2.97 -28.61
CA PHE A 601 -12.43 2.84 -27.57
C PHE A 601 -13.44 4.02 -27.66
N ARG A 602 -14.54 3.82 -28.40
CA ARG A 602 -15.59 4.82 -28.64
C ARG A 602 -16.97 4.43 -28.11
N ASP A 603 -17.15 3.21 -27.63
CA ASP A 603 -18.49 2.66 -27.35
C ASP A 603 -18.99 3.06 -25.95
N GLN A 604 -20.19 2.61 -25.60
CA GLN A 604 -20.68 2.71 -24.21
C GLN A 604 -20.00 1.65 -23.34
N GLY A 605 -19.60 2.04 -22.14
CA GLY A 605 -18.91 1.18 -21.19
C GLY A 605 -17.44 0.97 -21.52
N GLU A 606 -16.77 2.06 -21.87
CA GLU A 606 -15.33 2.09 -22.12
C GLU A 606 -14.70 3.28 -21.39
N SER A 607 -13.58 3.06 -20.71
CA SER A 607 -12.90 4.09 -19.91
C SER A 607 -11.45 4.28 -20.34
N VAL A 608 -10.89 5.45 -20.03
CA VAL A 608 -9.53 5.82 -20.43
C VAL A 608 -8.70 6.19 -19.21
N LEU A 609 -7.51 5.59 -19.09
CA LEU A 609 -6.49 5.90 -18.10
C LEU A 609 -5.37 6.70 -18.78
N THR A 610 -5.14 7.94 -18.33
CA THR A 610 -4.23 8.88 -19.01
C THR A 610 -3.62 9.93 -18.06
N ASP A 611 -2.43 10.42 -18.45
CA ASP A 611 -1.72 11.57 -17.89
C ASP A 611 -2.16 12.92 -18.50
N GLU A 612 -2.83 12.91 -19.66
CA GLU A 612 -3.24 14.10 -20.44
C GLU A 612 -4.78 14.29 -20.47
N PRO A 613 -5.49 14.28 -19.32
CA PRO A 613 -6.93 14.04 -19.31
C PRO A 613 -7.79 15.21 -19.83
N ASN A 614 -7.26 16.43 -20.02
CA ASN A 614 -8.04 17.52 -20.63
C ASN A 614 -8.02 17.41 -22.17
N GLU A 615 -6.83 17.15 -22.70
CA GLU A 615 -6.57 16.98 -24.13
C GLU A 615 -7.23 15.72 -24.67
N GLU A 616 -7.27 14.63 -23.89
CA GLU A 616 -7.98 13.40 -24.26
C GLU A 616 -9.51 13.54 -24.16
N VAL A 617 -10.04 14.30 -23.19
CA VAL A 617 -11.46 14.72 -23.18
C VAL A 617 -11.79 15.48 -24.47
N LEU A 618 -10.92 16.42 -24.88
CA LEU A 618 -11.11 17.14 -26.14
C LEU A 618 -10.94 16.23 -27.38
N ALA A 619 -10.03 15.26 -27.35
CA ALA A 619 -9.82 14.30 -28.44
C ALA A 619 -11.05 13.42 -28.69
N LEU A 620 -11.67 12.93 -27.60
CA LEU A 620 -12.90 12.15 -27.62
C LEU A 620 -14.09 12.94 -28.17
N ARG A 621 -14.15 14.26 -27.92
CA ARG A 621 -15.15 15.17 -28.54
C ARG A 621 -14.89 15.41 -30.02
N GLU A 622 -13.63 15.63 -30.39
CA GLU A 622 -13.23 16.03 -31.76
C GLU A 622 -12.96 14.85 -32.70
N ASP A 623 -13.26 13.62 -32.26
CA ASP A 623 -13.10 12.37 -33.01
C ASP A 623 -11.65 12.08 -33.47
N ARG A 624 -10.67 12.79 -32.88
CA ARG A 624 -9.30 12.96 -33.42
C ARG A 624 -8.25 12.15 -32.66
N THR A 625 -7.14 11.87 -33.33
CA THR A 625 -5.92 11.34 -32.72
C THR A 625 -4.96 12.47 -32.33
N LEU A 626 -4.28 12.34 -31.19
CA LEU A 626 -3.39 13.37 -30.65
C LEU A 626 -1.92 13.10 -31.01
N PRO A 627 -1.05 14.12 -31.19
CA PRO A 627 0.38 13.89 -31.30
C PRO A 627 0.93 13.36 -29.96
N ARG A 628 1.91 12.45 -30.02
CA ARG A 628 2.60 11.96 -28.82
C ARG A 628 3.35 13.09 -28.11
N GLY A 629 3.27 13.10 -26.79
CA GLY A 629 4.11 13.89 -25.88
C GLY A 629 3.79 15.38 -25.90
N HIS A 630 2.67 15.76 -25.30
CA HIS A 630 2.29 17.16 -25.07
C HIS A 630 1.93 17.45 -23.60
N THR A 631 2.31 16.56 -22.69
CA THR A 631 2.43 16.79 -21.24
C THR A 631 3.49 17.84 -20.89
N GLY A 632 3.32 18.52 -19.75
CA GLY A 632 4.33 19.38 -19.10
C GLY A 632 5.54 18.67 -18.49
N VAL A 633 5.65 17.34 -18.64
CA VAL A 633 6.88 16.61 -18.29
C VAL A 633 8.00 16.77 -19.35
N GLU A 634 7.90 17.74 -20.26
CA GLU A 634 9.06 18.19 -21.05
C GLU A 634 10.05 18.96 -20.16
N LEU A 635 11.33 18.62 -20.28
CA LEU A 635 12.41 19.27 -19.53
C LEU A 635 12.69 20.68 -20.04
N ASN A 636 12.84 21.61 -19.09
CA ASN A 636 13.31 22.97 -19.32
C ASN A 636 14.85 22.99 -19.46
N ALA A 637 15.35 22.32 -20.51
CA ALA A 637 16.76 22.16 -20.82
C ALA A 637 17.06 22.56 -22.28
N PRO A 638 18.32 22.93 -22.62
CA PRO A 638 18.72 23.25 -23.99
C PRO A 638 18.43 22.11 -24.98
N PRO A 639 17.94 22.39 -26.21
CA PRO A 639 17.67 21.36 -27.22
C PRO A 639 18.93 20.57 -27.59
N GLY A 640 18.86 19.24 -27.47
CA GLY A 640 20.01 18.32 -27.59
C GLY A 640 20.67 17.95 -26.27
N THR A 641 20.08 18.30 -25.11
CA THR A 641 20.57 17.83 -23.80
C THR A 641 20.50 16.31 -23.70
N THR A 642 21.66 15.67 -23.55
CA THR A 642 21.80 14.21 -23.38
C THR A 642 21.41 13.78 -21.96
N ILE A 643 20.60 12.73 -21.85
CA ILE A 643 20.23 12.08 -20.59
C ILE A 643 21.15 10.88 -20.32
N ASP A 644 21.87 10.87 -19.18
CA ASP A 644 22.67 9.73 -18.76
C ASP A 644 21.79 8.62 -18.15
N THR A 645 21.27 7.75 -19.01
CA THR A 645 20.50 6.55 -18.62
C THR A 645 21.30 5.54 -17.78
N LYS A 646 22.62 5.71 -17.64
CA LYS A 646 23.50 4.84 -16.85
C LYS A 646 23.87 5.42 -15.48
N ARG A 647 23.51 6.68 -15.18
CA ARG A 647 23.89 7.43 -13.95
C ARG A 647 23.74 6.59 -12.68
N ASP A 648 22.55 6.01 -12.49
CA ASP A 648 22.15 5.23 -11.31
C ASP A 648 22.04 3.72 -11.59
N ALA A 649 22.44 3.27 -12.78
CA ALA A 649 22.26 1.87 -13.21
C ALA A 649 22.96 0.85 -12.28
N ALA A 650 24.03 1.25 -11.59
CA ALA A 650 24.70 0.41 -10.60
C ALA A 650 23.83 0.10 -9.36
N ILE A 651 23.03 1.07 -8.87
CA ILE A 651 22.11 0.83 -7.75
C ILE A 651 20.83 0.16 -8.24
N ALA A 652 20.26 0.59 -9.38
CA ALA A 652 19.08 -0.04 -9.96
C ALA A 652 19.30 -1.54 -10.26
N ASN A 653 20.46 -1.92 -10.81
CA ASN A 653 20.82 -3.33 -11.04
C ASN A 653 20.95 -4.13 -9.73
N LEU A 654 21.50 -3.54 -8.66
CA LEU A 654 21.57 -4.20 -7.35
C LEU A 654 20.16 -4.48 -6.79
N ARG A 655 19.29 -3.48 -6.79
CA ARG A 655 17.92 -3.61 -6.29
C ARG A 655 17.08 -4.56 -7.13
N ARG A 656 17.24 -4.55 -8.46
CA ARG A 656 16.61 -5.53 -9.36
C ARG A 656 17.04 -6.96 -9.07
N GLN A 657 18.31 -7.19 -8.70
CA GLN A 657 18.80 -8.52 -8.28
C GLN A 657 18.23 -8.95 -6.92
N GLU A 658 18.21 -8.06 -5.93
CA GLU A 658 17.64 -8.33 -4.59
C GLU A 658 16.13 -8.61 -4.65
N PHE A 659 15.40 -7.91 -5.52
CA PHE A 659 13.99 -8.13 -5.82
C PHE A 659 13.75 -9.45 -6.55
N ALA A 660 14.50 -9.71 -7.63
CA ALA A 660 14.37 -10.95 -8.41
C ALA A 660 14.64 -12.20 -7.58
N ALA A 661 15.57 -12.13 -6.62
CA ALA A 661 15.86 -13.21 -5.67
C ALA A 661 14.69 -13.56 -4.71
N ARG A 662 13.64 -12.72 -4.66
CA ARG A 662 12.44 -12.90 -3.82
C ARG A 662 11.16 -13.13 -4.62
N LYS A 663 11.21 -12.99 -5.95
CA LYS A 663 10.00 -13.00 -6.79
C LYS A 663 9.30 -14.35 -6.71
N ARG A 664 8.06 -14.34 -6.20
CA ARG A 664 7.23 -15.54 -6.00
C ARG A 664 6.89 -16.17 -7.35
N THR A 665 7.00 -17.49 -7.44
CA THR A 665 6.52 -18.30 -8.58
C THR A 665 5.09 -18.81 -8.33
N LEU A 666 4.43 -19.32 -9.38
CA LEU A 666 3.13 -19.96 -9.24
C LEU A 666 3.24 -21.27 -8.44
N ASP A 667 2.76 -21.26 -7.20
CA ASP A 667 2.49 -22.49 -6.45
C ASP A 667 1.19 -23.14 -6.97
N LYS A 668 1.34 -24.00 -7.99
CA LYS A 668 0.23 -24.73 -8.58
C LYS A 668 -0.44 -25.69 -7.60
N GLN A 669 0.31 -26.30 -6.68
CA GLN A 669 -0.24 -27.26 -5.71
C GLN A 669 -1.26 -26.58 -4.77
N SER A 670 -0.95 -25.37 -4.29
CA SER A 670 -1.89 -24.60 -3.48
C SER A 670 -3.10 -24.10 -4.28
N VAL A 671 -2.92 -23.72 -5.55
CA VAL A 671 -4.03 -23.36 -6.46
C VAL A 671 -4.95 -24.54 -6.73
N ASP A 672 -4.39 -25.72 -7.03
CA ASP A 672 -5.16 -26.95 -7.27
C ASP A 672 -5.93 -27.37 -6.01
N ALA A 673 -5.31 -27.27 -4.83
CA ALA A 673 -5.97 -27.54 -3.54
C ALA A 673 -7.14 -26.56 -3.27
N VAL A 674 -6.98 -25.27 -3.59
CA VAL A 674 -8.05 -24.26 -3.48
C VAL A 674 -9.21 -24.54 -4.43
N ARG A 675 -8.92 -25.02 -5.65
CA ARG A 675 -9.92 -25.41 -6.65
C ARG A 675 -10.68 -26.68 -6.25
N GLU A 676 -9.97 -27.69 -5.73
CA GLU A 676 -10.58 -28.90 -5.18
C GLU A 676 -11.47 -28.56 -3.96
N GLY A 677 -10.99 -27.71 -3.04
CA GLY A 677 -11.77 -27.19 -1.92
C GLY A 677 -13.05 -26.50 -2.38
N ALA A 678 -12.95 -25.57 -3.34
CA ALA A 678 -14.12 -24.88 -3.90
C ALA A 678 -15.13 -25.81 -4.58
N ARG A 679 -14.70 -26.97 -5.10
CA ARG A 679 -15.58 -28.02 -5.63
C ARG A 679 -16.32 -28.75 -4.49
N LEU A 680 -15.61 -29.09 -3.42
CA LEU A 680 -16.19 -29.72 -2.23
C LEU A 680 -17.22 -28.80 -1.54
N ASP A 681 -16.85 -27.54 -1.32
CA ASP A 681 -17.65 -26.48 -0.67
C ASP A 681 -18.93 -26.11 -1.46
N ARG A 682 -19.01 -26.51 -2.74
CA ARG A 682 -20.19 -26.41 -3.63
C ARG A 682 -21.00 -27.72 -3.73
N GLY A 683 -20.91 -28.57 -2.72
CA GLY A 683 -21.76 -29.75 -2.58
C GLY A 683 -21.19 -31.06 -3.16
N ALA A 684 -20.03 -31.04 -3.83
CA ALA A 684 -19.39 -32.30 -4.24
C ALA A 684 -18.94 -33.15 -3.03
N ALA A 685 -18.84 -32.56 -1.83
CA ALA A 685 -18.65 -33.29 -0.59
C ALA A 685 -19.83 -34.24 -0.27
N ALA A 686 -21.07 -33.93 -0.70
CA ALA A 686 -22.24 -34.79 -0.49
C ALA A 686 -22.27 -36.03 -1.41
N GLN A 687 -21.32 -36.15 -2.35
CA GLN A 687 -21.13 -37.32 -3.21
C GLN A 687 -20.02 -38.25 -2.69
N LEU A 688 -19.39 -37.93 -1.55
CA LEU A 688 -18.32 -38.72 -0.94
C LEU A 688 -18.86 -39.58 0.21
N THR A 689 -18.23 -40.74 0.42
CA THR A 689 -18.43 -41.50 1.66
C THR A 689 -17.70 -40.81 2.84
N PRO A 690 -18.08 -41.10 4.10
CA PRO A 690 -17.38 -40.56 5.27
C PRO A 690 -15.87 -40.86 5.26
N GLU A 691 -15.47 -42.03 4.79
CA GLU A 691 -14.08 -42.48 4.71
C GLU A 691 -13.32 -41.71 3.63
N ALA A 692 -13.95 -41.45 2.47
CA ALA A 692 -13.37 -40.62 1.42
C ALA A 692 -13.23 -39.16 1.85
N ARG A 693 -14.18 -38.61 2.62
CA ARG A 693 -14.08 -37.28 3.24
C ARG A 693 -12.93 -37.23 4.27
N ALA A 694 -12.84 -38.23 5.14
CA ALA A 694 -11.78 -38.34 6.14
C ALA A 694 -10.39 -38.46 5.49
N ALA A 695 -10.23 -39.25 4.42
CA ALA A 695 -8.97 -39.36 3.69
C ALA A 695 -8.53 -38.04 3.04
N ILE A 696 -9.49 -37.24 2.54
CA ILE A 696 -9.20 -35.87 2.06
C ILE A 696 -8.75 -34.97 3.22
N ASP A 697 -9.38 -35.08 4.38
CA ASP A 697 -9.04 -34.28 5.56
C ASP A 697 -7.66 -34.66 6.14
N THR A 698 -7.31 -35.96 6.25
CA THR A 698 -5.95 -36.41 6.61
C THR A 698 -4.89 -35.93 5.60
N ARG A 699 -5.18 -35.99 4.30
CA ARG A 699 -4.31 -35.39 3.27
C ARG A 699 -4.19 -33.88 3.47
N ALA A 700 -5.27 -33.19 3.84
CA ALA A 700 -5.28 -31.76 4.09
C ALA A 700 -4.42 -31.36 5.30
N GLU A 701 -4.37 -32.17 6.36
CA GLU A 701 -3.46 -31.94 7.50
C GLU A 701 -1.98 -32.07 7.08
N SER A 702 -1.65 -33.03 6.21
CA SER A 702 -0.28 -33.19 5.68
C SER A 702 0.24 -32.00 4.85
N LEU A 703 -0.63 -31.06 4.45
CA LEU A 703 -0.22 -29.80 3.80
C LEU A 703 0.31 -28.74 4.78
N GLY A 704 0.29 -28.99 6.10
CA GLY A 704 1.02 -28.21 7.11
C GLY A 704 0.51 -26.78 7.39
N MET A 705 -0.63 -26.37 6.82
CA MET A 705 -1.16 -25.00 6.95
C MET A 705 -1.95 -24.74 8.25
N LEU A 706 -1.85 -25.63 9.24
CA LEU A 706 -2.61 -25.57 10.50
C LEU A 706 -1.67 -25.34 11.69
N THR A 707 -1.94 -24.28 12.46
CA THR A 707 -1.67 -24.30 13.91
C THR A 707 -3.02 -24.41 14.63
N GLU A 708 -3.10 -25.23 15.69
CA GLU A 708 -4.38 -25.46 16.37
C GLU A 708 -4.98 -24.19 16.99
N ARG A 709 -4.14 -23.18 17.26
CA ARG A 709 -4.48 -21.88 17.84
C ARG A 709 -5.60 -21.11 17.11
N TYR A 710 -5.78 -21.34 15.80
CA TYR A 710 -6.78 -20.62 14.99
C TYR A 710 -7.88 -21.52 14.41
N ARG A 711 -7.92 -22.81 14.77
CA ARG A 711 -8.93 -23.76 14.30
C ARG A 711 -10.32 -23.32 14.77
N GLY A 712 -11.16 -22.86 13.84
CA GLY A 712 -12.52 -22.37 14.12
C GLY A 712 -12.63 -20.87 14.43
N ALA A 713 -11.54 -20.12 14.52
CA ALA A 713 -11.61 -18.66 14.68
C ALA A 713 -12.20 -17.99 13.42
N PRO A 714 -13.21 -17.11 13.53
CA PRO A 714 -13.79 -16.46 12.35
C PRO A 714 -12.75 -15.55 11.66
N VAL A 715 -12.90 -15.28 10.36
CA VAL A 715 -11.98 -14.36 9.63
C VAL A 715 -11.96 -12.96 10.27
N SER A 716 -13.08 -12.53 10.87
CA SER A 716 -13.14 -11.30 11.67
C SER A 716 -12.34 -11.37 12.98
N HIS A 717 -11.89 -12.54 13.48
CA HIS A 717 -10.91 -12.54 14.57
C HIS A 717 -9.54 -12.05 14.09
N TYR A 718 -9.15 -12.35 12.85
CA TYR A 718 -7.88 -11.85 12.31
C TYR A 718 -7.97 -10.35 11.97
N LEU A 719 -9.11 -9.89 11.45
CA LEU A 719 -9.34 -8.46 11.18
C LEU A 719 -9.55 -7.65 12.48
N ASN A 720 -10.39 -8.12 13.42
CA ASN A 720 -10.69 -7.39 14.64
C ASN A 720 -9.54 -7.36 15.66
N GLU A 721 -8.57 -8.29 15.61
CA GLU A 721 -7.34 -8.13 16.42
C GLU A 721 -6.47 -6.99 15.88
N HIS A 722 -6.56 -6.66 14.58
CA HIS A 722 -5.92 -5.47 14.01
C HIS A 722 -6.78 -4.19 14.15
N ASP A 723 -8.12 -4.26 14.03
CA ASP A 723 -8.99 -3.08 14.20
C ASP A 723 -9.12 -2.61 15.67
N LYS A 724 -8.72 -3.44 16.64
CA LYS A 724 -8.56 -3.02 18.05
C LYS A 724 -7.42 -2.01 18.21
N ASP A 725 -6.34 -2.15 17.45
CA ASP A 725 -5.16 -1.27 17.48
C ASP A 725 -5.31 -0.04 16.56
N ALA A 726 -6.55 0.26 16.14
CA ALA A 726 -6.87 1.25 15.10
C ALA A 726 -7.98 2.25 15.50
N LYS A 727 -8.41 2.26 16.77
CA LYS A 727 -9.45 3.16 17.28
C LYS A 727 -8.94 4.00 18.45
N PRO A 728 -8.75 5.32 18.26
CA PRO A 728 -8.67 6.23 19.39
C PRO A 728 -9.98 6.18 20.19
N GLU A 729 -9.89 6.08 21.52
CA GLU A 729 -10.94 6.61 22.41
C GLU A 729 -10.90 8.15 22.36
N GLU A 730 -12.03 8.81 22.67
CA GLU A 730 -12.28 10.25 22.44
C GLU A 730 -11.47 11.22 23.32
#